data_AF-A0A0A2SUF0-F1
#
_entry.id   AF-A0A0A2SUF0-F1
#
_cell.length_a   1.000
_cell.length_b   1.000
_cell.length_c   1.000
_cell.angle_alpha   90.00
_cell.angle_beta   90.00
_cell.angle_gamma   90.00
#
_symmetry.space_group_name_H-M   'P 1'
#
loop_
_entity.id
_entity.type
_entity.pdbx_description
1 polymer ?
#
loop_
_entity_poly.entity_id
_entity_poly.type
_entity_poly.pdbx_seq_one_letter_code
_entity_poly.pdbx_strand_id
1 'polypeptide(L)'
;MKLPLKERIAPRYLYVNPKTNMVHLLMPIMSGTEIGLDNTCKSVYSLQEFFGLLGANKQSTALGMLEDYKDALAFDLKYCPDSKEKELKAARLLQINTYLSLLKSIQNEKGITESLKKVFPTYPAPLESLMQAKEANLYSVILRPKEQDVQLRTTAITPVFSANHDCLVHGLIVLKDSLLGNTLLDSYKDLAFTPKSKEQLIARVLSKFSGSPVDFEQIRAKLTQEIHDYLGIEVTLSQTQGTRYAPSVPMTQSYLDEQLAIDADNLATHLDYINALLEYCTPNLFESLEGSPFYMMNEAERLSILTQFFLAELNIACRTQGVTNADWGQILEANFELISHLAQTVQHALERSFSVEEALIDYMNRHQDVFQLKSPIPKDNIPKLKERFKSHYELIKDSPHFDEFMLLSEKKGLFVTHQGCIVTHFAHFLQTSFSNEVLDEPTRAFLQAAQQDFETVDKPDNVIPHKNDFIHADLKEVELDLSKMDNHALQVLYEDINRYEDPKLKKTLLTQFKQERPDFKPKIDARQFLQHVAYGQQDEAEALLQKEDPQLAQELLKADNIAFTDYSGRTFTCTAYEYAYWAKDSHMQRMLEKHIRLDEDTRQFILERVQQIEELVNLPPDAGLFEHPKPRGLHYTTRDEQGNTIDHWETHFDLTPLKRALEHYVKEYNEKPNKSGADWEQLDKIWVEEVGRAQRDVPAHIAQEYCHPDRSFEDVTNNQALLDATNPTNLKRQLKFRKLDTNEYYLWFTPDSYSVDSGLGFSFGILRWRYDCRPREWWAAGAGDIAFAVIDLNALTAIDEVRTSDLKQSLDNLRQPLIVQASQSHST
;
A
#
# COMPACT_ATOMS: atom_id res chain seq x y z
N MET A 1 -36.76 5.22 6.75
CA MET A 1 -35.35 5.52 6.42
C MET A 1 -34.79 4.51 5.42
N LYS A 2 -34.04 4.94 4.40
CA LYS A 2 -33.39 4.03 3.42
C LYS A 2 -31.94 3.76 3.83
N LEU A 3 -31.62 2.51 4.16
CA LEU A 3 -30.29 2.10 4.59
C LEU A 3 -29.63 1.22 3.51
N PRO A 4 -28.51 1.63 2.90
CA PRO A 4 -27.81 0.78 1.94
C PRO A 4 -27.18 -0.44 2.62
N LEU A 5 -27.07 -1.53 1.85
CA LEU A 5 -26.35 -2.74 2.28
C LEU A 5 -24.83 -2.54 2.16
N LYS A 6 -24.06 -3.22 3.02
CA LYS A 6 -22.60 -3.11 3.15
C LYS A 6 -21.82 -4.21 2.46
N GLU A 7 -22.41 -5.37 2.16
CA GLU A 7 -21.70 -6.46 1.48
C GLU A 7 -21.02 -5.93 0.19
N ARG A 8 -19.72 -6.18 0.02
CA ARG A 8 -19.00 -5.61 -1.12
C ARG A 8 -19.23 -6.46 -2.37
N ILE A 9 -19.40 -5.82 -3.53
CA ILE A 9 -19.51 -6.51 -4.82
C ILE A 9 -18.15 -6.99 -5.36
N ALA A 10 -17.05 -6.37 -4.92
CA ALA A 10 -15.69 -6.68 -5.36
C ALA A 10 -14.74 -6.91 -4.18
N PRO A 11 -15.03 -7.88 -3.29
CA PRO A 11 -14.12 -8.23 -2.21
C PRO A 11 -12.82 -8.82 -2.76
N ARG A 12 -11.67 -8.46 -2.17
CA ARG A 12 -10.38 -9.03 -2.58
C ARG A 12 -10.33 -10.52 -2.24
N TYR A 13 -9.71 -11.32 -3.11
CA TYR A 13 -9.54 -12.78 -2.99
C TYR A 13 -10.83 -13.61 -3.04
N LEU A 14 -12.01 -12.98 -3.14
CA LEU A 14 -13.29 -13.67 -3.00
C LEU A 14 -14.09 -13.63 -4.30
N TYR A 15 -14.46 -14.81 -4.75
CA TYR A 15 -15.45 -15.01 -5.80
C TYR A 15 -16.63 -15.80 -5.23
N VAL A 16 -17.86 -15.45 -5.59
CA VAL A 16 -19.06 -16.16 -5.15
C VAL A 16 -19.73 -16.74 -6.39
N ASN A 17 -19.99 -18.05 -6.40
CA ASN A 17 -20.68 -18.68 -7.52
C ASN A 17 -22.16 -18.24 -7.54
N PRO A 18 -22.63 -17.55 -8.60
CA PRO A 18 -24.01 -17.06 -8.66
C PRO A 18 -25.06 -18.18 -8.69
N LYS A 19 -24.68 -19.41 -9.09
CA LYS A 19 -25.61 -20.54 -9.22
C LYS A 19 -25.85 -21.24 -7.89
N THR A 20 -24.82 -21.34 -7.05
CA THR A 20 -24.83 -22.18 -5.84
C THR A 20 -24.64 -21.39 -4.56
N ASN A 21 -24.27 -20.11 -4.66
CA ASN A 21 -23.93 -19.24 -3.53
C ASN A 21 -22.71 -19.75 -2.72
N MET A 22 -21.89 -20.60 -3.34
CA MET A 22 -20.61 -21.04 -2.77
C MET A 22 -19.59 -19.91 -2.84
N VAL A 23 -18.90 -19.66 -1.74
CA VAL A 23 -17.81 -18.68 -1.64
C VAL A 23 -16.50 -19.39 -1.93
N HIS A 24 -15.69 -18.82 -2.82
CA HIS A 24 -14.38 -19.31 -3.21
C HIS A 24 -13.32 -18.32 -2.75
N LEU A 25 -12.38 -18.81 -1.92
CA LEU A 25 -11.17 -18.09 -1.55
C LEU A 25 -10.06 -18.38 -2.56
N LEU A 26 -9.60 -17.34 -3.24
CA LEU A 26 -8.59 -17.39 -4.30
C LEU A 26 -7.26 -16.88 -3.74
N MET A 27 -6.29 -17.78 -3.66
CA MET A 27 -4.97 -17.51 -3.09
C MET A 27 -4.01 -17.06 -4.20
N PRO A 28 -3.47 -15.83 -4.15
CA PRO A 28 -2.53 -15.34 -5.15
C PRO A 28 -1.19 -16.03 -4.99
N ILE A 29 -0.56 -16.36 -6.11
CA ILE A 29 0.80 -16.89 -6.14
C ILE A 29 1.82 -15.84 -6.61
N MET A 30 1.37 -14.87 -7.41
CA MET A 30 2.13 -13.70 -7.89
C MET A 30 1.19 -12.69 -8.55
N SER A 31 1.63 -11.44 -8.72
CA SER A 31 0.92 -10.46 -9.54
C SER A 31 1.09 -10.76 -11.04
N GLY A 32 0.11 -10.36 -11.85
CA GLY A 32 0.07 -10.62 -13.30
C GLY A 32 -1.20 -11.33 -13.74
N THR A 33 -1.45 -11.34 -15.05
CA THR A 33 -2.65 -11.96 -15.65
C THR A 33 -2.32 -13.15 -16.55
N GLU A 34 -1.24 -13.06 -17.32
CA GLU A 34 -0.76 -14.14 -18.19
C GLU A 34 0.74 -14.41 -17.99
N ILE A 35 1.49 -13.38 -17.59
CA ILE A 35 2.88 -13.46 -17.17
C ILE A 35 3.02 -12.83 -15.78
N GLY A 36 3.83 -13.45 -14.92
CA GLY A 36 4.17 -12.93 -13.61
C GLY A 36 4.93 -11.61 -13.71
N LEU A 37 4.45 -10.58 -13.02
CA LEU A 37 5.13 -9.28 -12.94
C LEU A 37 6.08 -9.19 -11.74
N ASP A 38 5.86 -10.04 -10.74
CA ASP A 38 6.80 -10.26 -9.65
C ASP A 38 7.73 -11.43 -10.03
N ASN A 39 9.03 -11.18 -10.16
CA ASN A 39 10.04 -12.21 -10.35
C ASN A 39 11.15 -12.11 -9.29
N THR A 40 12.04 -13.11 -9.28
CA THR A 40 13.17 -13.24 -8.37
C THR A 40 12.78 -13.02 -6.90
N CYS A 41 13.36 -12.03 -6.22
CA CYS A 41 13.15 -11.68 -4.82
C CYS A 41 11.70 -11.27 -4.47
N LYS A 42 10.90 -10.84 -5.46
CA LYS A 42 9.51 -10.40 -5.26
C LYS A 42 8.46 -11.46 -5.58
N SER A 43 8.83 -12.59 -6.18
CA SER A 43 7.90 -13.60 -6.72
C SER A 43 6.79 -14.06 -5.74
N VAL A 44 7.09 -14.09 -4.44
CA VAL A 44 6.18 -14.58 -3.39
C VAL A 44 5.48 -13.46 -2.61
N TYR A 45 5.67 -12.20 -2.99
CA TYR A 45 5.17 -11.04 -2.23
C TYR A 45 3.65 -11.05 -2.07
N SER A 46 2.92 -11.33 -3.16
CA SER A 46 1.46 -11.44 -3.14
C SER A 46 0.97 -12.55 -2.17
N LEU A 47 1.73 -13.65 -2.08
CA LEU A 47 1.43 -14.77 -1.18
C LEU A 47 1.75 -14.43 0.29
N GLN A 48 2.85 -13.70 0.53
CA GLN A 48 3.20 -13.19 1.86
C GLN A 48 2.12 -12.21 2.37
N GLU A 49 1.64 -11.31 1.52
CA GLU A 49 0.54 -10.40 1.86
C GLU A 49 -0.75 -11.16 2.19
N PHE A 50 -1.12 -12.16 1.37
CA PHE A 50 -2.29 -12.99 1.61
C PHE A 50 -2.28 -13.60 3.03
N PHE A 51 -1.14 -14.12 3.46
CA PHE A 51 -0.96 -14.69 4.81
C PHE A 51 -0.62 -13.67 5.91
N GLY A 52 -0.52 -12.37 5.61
CA GLY A 52 -0.23 -11.33 6.59
C GLY A 52 1.20 -11.33 7.12
N LEU A 53 2.17 -11.66 6.27
CA LEU A 53 3.60 -11.63 6.58
C LEU A 53 4.24 -10.29 6.13
N LEU A 54 5.48 -10.03 6.56
CA LEU A 54 6.29 -8.84 6.21
C LEU A 54 5.64 -7.48 6.51
N GLY A 55 4.91 -7.36 7.63
CA GLY A 55 4.28 -6.09 8.01
C GLY A 55 3.13 -5.67 7.08
N ALA A 56 2.56 -6.61 6.31
CA ALA A 56 1.38 -6.39 5.50
C ALA A 56 0.28 -5.68 6.32
N ASN A 57 -0.34 -4.66 5.72
CA ASN A 57 -1.46 -3.98 6.34
C ASN A 57 -2.55 -5.02 6.63
N LYS A 58 -3.09 -5.07 7.85
CA LYS A 58 -4.19 -5.99 8.22
C LYS A 58 -5.31 -5.95 7.17
N GLN A 59 -5.62 -4.75 6.65
CA GLN A 59 -6.65 -4.51 5.64
C GLN A 59 -6.33 -5.06 4.24
N SER A 60 -5.09 -5.47 3.94
CA SER A 60 -4.71 -6.06 2.66
C SER A 60 -4.56 -7.60 2.71
N THR A 61 -4.49 -8.16 3.92
CA THR A 61 -4.40 -9.62 4.16
C THR A 61 -5.72 -10.34 3.89
N ALA A 62 -5.67 -11.64 3.60
CA ALA A 62 -6.90 -12.43 3.45
C ALA A 62 -7.72 -12.45 4.75
N LEU A 63 -7.04 -12.55 5.90
CA LEU A 63 -7.70 -12.57 7.20
C LEU A 63 -8.49 -11.28 7.46
N GLY A 64 -7.86 -10.11 7.24
CA GLY A 64 -8.53 -8.82 7.40
C GLY A 64 -9.66 -8.63 6.41
N MET A 65 -9.46 -8.99 5.13
CA MET A 65 -10.52 -8.87 4.12
C MET A 65 -11.73 -9.76 4.42
N LEU A 66 -11.53 -10.95 4.98
CA LEU A 66 -12.62 -11.83 5.39
C LEU A 66 -13.29 -11.36 6.68
N GLU A 67 -12.58 -10.73 7.62
CA GLU A 67 -13.19 -10.08 8.80
C GLU A 67 -14.06 -8.88 8.37
N ASP A 68 -13.57 -8.03 7.48
CA ASP A 68 -14.35 -6.91 6.93
C ASP A 68 -15.61 -7.41 6.19
N TYR A 69 -15.48 -8.48 5.39
CA TYR A 69 -16.62 -9.07 4.68
C TYR A 69 -17.63 -9.72 5.63
N LYS A 70 -17.15 -10.38 6.68
CA LYS A 70 -17.97 -10.91 7.77
C LYS A 70 -18.77 -9.80 8.46
N ASP A 71 -18.12 -8.68 8.79
CA ASP A 71 -18.77 -7.57 9.47
C ASP A 71 -19.81 -6.90 8.56
N ALA A 72 -19.52 -6.79 7.27
CA ALA A 72 -20.48 -6.33 6.27
C ALA A 72 -21.71 -7.25 6.16
N LEU A 73 -21.51 -8.57 6.10
CA LEU A 73 -22.61 -9.55 6.09
C LEU A 73 -23.42 -9.51 7.40
N ALA A 74 -22.76 -9.42 8.55
CA ALA A 74 -23.43 -9.34 9.84
C ALA A 74 -24.28 -8.06 9.97
N PHE A 75 -23.76 -6.94 9.46
CA PHE A 75 -24.51 -5.69 9.34
C PHE A 75 -25.75 -5.87 8.46
N ASP A 76 -25.60 -6.47 7.27
CA ASP A 76 -26.72 -6.66 6.35
C ASP A 76 -27.78 -7.58 6.97
N LEU A 77 -27.38 -8.70 7.58
CA LEU A 77 -28.30 -9.65 8.21
C LEU A 77 -29.13 -9.04 9.35
N LYS A 78 -28.56 -8.07 10.06
CA LYS A 78 -29.23 -7.37 11.16
C LYS A 78 -30.42 -6.54 10.68
N TYR A 79 -30.30 -5.93 9.50
CA TYR A 79 -31.32 -5.00 8.98
C TYR A 79 -32.17 -5.60 7.86
N CYS A 80 -31.66 -6.61 7.14
CA CYS A 80 -32.38 -7.27 6.07
C CYS A 80 -33.70 -7.91 6.57
N PRO A 81 -34.81 -7.70 5.85
CA PRO A 81 -36.05 -8.40 6.13
C PRO A 81 -35.88 -9.89 5.87
N ASP A 82 -36.72 -10.71 6.49
CA ASP A 82 -36.76 -12.15 6.24
C ASP A 82 -37.10 -12.39 4.77
N SER A 83 -36.11 -12.87 4.02
CA SER A 83 -36.11 -12.94 2.57
C SER A 83 -35.08 -13.96 2.10
N LYS A 84 -35.20 -14.40 0.84
CA LYS A 84 -34.20 -15.26 0.21
C LYS A 84 -32.79 -14.64 0.24
N GLU A 85 -32.68 -13.32 0.07
CA GLU A 85 -31.39 -12.63 0.14
C GLU A 85 -30.76 -12.74 1.54
N LYS A 86 -31.57 -12.64 2.60
CA LYS A 86 -31.10 -12.85 3.98
C LYS A 86 -30.59 -14.27 4.20
N GLU A 87 -31.28 -15.28 3.67
CA GLU A 87 -30.84 -16.69 3.71
C GLU A 87 -29.51 -16.88 2.97
N LEU A 88 -29.38 -16.29 1.78
CA LEU A 88 -28.14 -16.36 0.98
C LEU A 88 -26.97 -15.68 1.70
N LYS A 89 -27.17 -14.49 2.29
CA LYS A 89 -26.16 -13.79 3.11
C LYS A 89 -25.77 -14.60 4.34
N ALA A 90 -26.72 -15.25 5.02
CA ALA A 90 -26.46 -16.10 6.17
C ALA A 90 -25.61 -17.33 5.79
N ALA A 91 -25.91 -17.94 4.65
CA ALA A 91 -25.12 -19.04 4.10
C ALA A 91 -23.70 -18.60 3.73
N ARG A 92 -23.52 -17.41 3.15
CA ARG A 92 -22.17 -16.85 2.88
C ARG A 92 -21.41 -16.57 4.17
N LEU A 93 -22.06 -16.02 5.18
CA LEU A 93 -21.45 -15.73 6.49
C LEU A 93 -20.91 -17.01 7.15
N LEU A 94 -21.64 -18.12 7.06
CA LEU A 94 -21.17 -19.40 7.57
C LEU A 94 -19.87 -19.85 6.88
N GLN A 95 -19.83 -19.79 5.54
CA GLN A 95 -18.65 -20.16 4.76
C GLN A 95 -17.44 -19.26 5.05
N ILE A 96 -17.66 -17.95 5.18
CA ILE A 96 -16.61 -16.99 5.55
C ILE A 96 -16.03 -17.30 6.93
N ASN A 97 -16.88 -17.64 7.92
CA ASN A 97 -16.38 -18.05 9.24
C ASN A 97 -15.53 -19.33 9.17
N THR A 98 -15.89 -20.29 8.31
CA THR A 98 -15.06 -21.48 8.07
C THR A 98 -13.70 -21.12 7.49
N TYR A 99 -13.64 -20.26 6.47
CA TYR A 99 -12.36 -19.80 5.91
C TYR A 99 -11.52 -18.98 6.91
N LEU A 100 -12.15 -18.13 7.72
CA LEU A 100 -11.46 -17.39 8.79
C LEU A 100 -10.81 -18.34 9.80
N SER A 101 -11.52 -19.39 10.21
CA SER A 101 -10.96 -20.39 11.12
C SER A 101 -9.77 -21.12 10.48
N LEU A 102 -9.90 -21.52 9.22
CA LEU A 102 -8.83 -22.16 8.46
C LEU A 102 -7.57 -21.28 8.37
N LEU A 103 -7.72 -20.02 7.95
CA LEU A 103 -6.59 -19.09 7.83
C LEU A 103 -5.88 -18.87 9.17
N LYS A 104 -6.63 -18.72 10.28
CA LYS A 104 -6.05 -18.58 11.62
C LYS A 104 -5.23 -19.81 12.03
N SER A 105 -5.68 -21.01 11.69
CA SER A 105 -4.91 -22.23 11.93
C SER A 105 -3.64 -22.27 11.06
N ILE A 106 -3.78 -22.03 9.76
CA ILE A 106 -2.68 -22.15 8.78
C ILE A 106 -1.58 -21.11 8.98
N GLN A 107 -1.91 -19.90 9.43
CA GLN A 107 -0.89 -18.86 9.72
C GLN A 107 0.11 -19.30 10.80
N ASN A 108 -0.25 -20.27 11.64
CA ASN A 108 0.62 -20.84 12.65
C ASN A 108 1.37 -22.09 12.17
N GLU A 109 1.05 -22.60 10.97
CA GLU A 109 1.67 -23.79 10.42
C GLU A 109 3.05 -23.49 9.84
N LYS A 110 4.08 -24.07 10.46
CA LYS A 110 5.48 -23.87 10.09
C LYS A 110 5.78 -24.36 8.67
N GLY A 111 5.19 -25.49 8.28
CA GLY A 111 5.35 -26.06 6.93
C GLY A 111 4.87 -25.16 5.80
N ILE A 112 4.04 -24.16 6.11
CA ILE A 112 3.54 -23.16 5.16
C ILE A 112 4.26 -21.82 5.34
N THR A 113 4.45 -21.35 6.57
CA THR A 113 4.92 -19.98 6.80
C THR A 113 6.42 -19.82 6.93
N GLU A 114 7.19 -20.86 7.27
CA GLU A 114 8.64 -20.72 7.47
C GLU A 114 9.39 -20.38 6.18
N SER A 115 9.01 -20.96 5.04
CA SER A 115 9.63 -20.63 3.75
C SER A 115 9.37 -19.18 3.34
N LEU A 116 8.20 -18.65 3.71
CA LEU A 116 7.77 -17.29 3.41
C LEU A 116 8.37 -16.23 4.35
N LYS A 117 8.89 -16.62 5.52
CA LYS A 117 9.49 -15.70 6.51
C LYS A 117 11.00 -15.50 6.34
N LYS A 118 11.63 -16.24 5.42
CA LYS A 118 13.07 -16.11 5.15
C LYS A 118 13.38 -14.76 4.54
N VAL A 119 14.62 -14.28 4.74
CA VAL A 119 15.18 -13.11 4.04
C VAL A 119 15.01 -13.25 2.53
N PHE A 120 15.17 -14.48 2.03
CA PHE A 120 14.94 -14.86 0.65
C PHE A 120 13.82 -15.91 0.60
N PRO A 121 12.56 -15.47 0.51
CA PRO A 121 11.40 -16.33 0.74
C PRO A 121 11.11 -17.23 -0.47
N THR A 122 10.69 -18.47 -0.24
CA THR A 122 10.37 -19.44 -1.30
C THR A 122 8.93 -19.92 -1.21
N TYR A 123 8.39 -20.44 -2.31
CA TYR A 123 7.07 -21.05 -2.30
C TYR A 123 7.01 -22.19 -1.27
N PRO A 124 5.90 -22.34 -0.53
CA PRO A 124 5.74 -23.46 0.38
C PRO A 124 5.65 -24.79 -0.37
N ALA A 125 6.21 -25.85 0.18
CA ALA A 125 6.21 -27.18 -0.44
C ALA A 125 4.82 -27.69 -0.91
N PRO A 126 3.71 -27.44 -0.18
CA PRO A 126 2.37 -27.77 -0.66
C PRO A 126 2.01 -27.05 -1.97
N LEU A 127 2.40 -25.78 -2.11
CA LEU A 127 2.16 -25.01 -3.32
C LEU A 127 3.10 -25.42 -4.46
N GLU A 128 4.37 -25.70 -4.17
CA GLU A 128 5.31 -26.24 -5.18
C GLU A 128 4.79 -27.56 -5.77
N SER A 129 4.26 -28.45 -4.91
CA SER A 129 3.63 -29.70 -5.34
C SER A 129 2.44 -29.46 -6.28
N LEU A 130 1.63 -28.44 -6.00
CA LEU A 130 0.50 -28.05 -6.84
C LEU A 130 0.97 -27.45 -8.18
N MET A 131 2.03 -26.65 -8.15
CA MET A 131 2.63 -26.05 -9.36
C MET A 131 3.28 -27.10 -10.28
N GLN A 132 3.74 -28.23 -9.73
CA GLN A 132 4.31 -29.35 -10.49
C GLN A 132 3.27 -30.41 -10.88
N ALA A 133 2.01 -30.27 -10.46
CA ALA A 133 0.96 -31.23 -10.76
C ALA A 133 0.72 -31.34 -12.28
N LYS A 134 0.23 -32.51 -12.73
CA LYS A 134 -0.07 -32.74 -14.15
C LYS A 134 -1.16 -31.80 -14.68
N GLU A 135 -2.06 -31.39 -13.79
CA GLU A 135 -3.16 -30.47 -14.02
C GLU A 135 -2.73 -29.00 -13.92
N ALA A 136 -1.48 -28.72 -13.54
CA ALA A 136 -0.93 -27.37 -13.54
C ALA A 136 -0.86 -26.84 -14.98
N ASN A 137 -1.19 -25.55 -15.11
CA ASN A 137 -1.16 -24.78 -16.35
C ASN A 137 -0.21 -23.57 -16.23
N LEU A 138 0.80 -23.68 -15.35
CA LEU A 138 1.88 -22.72 -15.19
C LEU A 138 3.18 -23.28 -15.76
N TYR A 139 3.97 -22.40 -16.36
CA TYR A 139 5.26 -22.75 -16.95
C TYR A 139 6.32 -21.75 -16.50
N SER A 140 7.47 -22.27 -16.08
CA SER A 140 8.66 -21.47 -15.76
C SER A 140 9.58 -21.38 -16.99
N VAL A 141 10.20 -20.22 -17.16
CA VAL A 141 11.29 -19.99 -18.10
C VAL A 141 12.46 -19.33 -17.37
N ILE A 142 13.68 -19.75 -17.68
CA ILE A 142 14.94 -19.19 -17.15
C ILE A 142 15.75 -18.69 -18.34
N LEU A 143 16.04 -17.39 -18.36
CA LEU A 143 16.85 -16.74 -19.39
C LEU A 143 18.24 -16.43 -18.81
N ARG A 144 19.17 -15.96 -19.65
CA ARG A 144 20.51 -15.55 -19.26
C ARG A 144 20.74 -14.07 -19.64
N PRO A 145 20.42 -13.13 -18.74
CA PRO A 145 20.91 -11.76 -18.86
C PRO A 145 22.41 -11.69 -18.49
N LYS A 146 23.07 -10.60 -18.87
CA LYS A 146 24.47 -10.30 -18.54
C LYS A 146 24.65 -10.04 -17.03
N GLU A 147 23.77 -9.23 -16.46
CA GLU A 147 23.69 -9.00 -15.02
C GLU A 147 22.60 -9.91 -14.45
N GLN A 148 23.02 -10.88 -13.63
CA GLN A 148 22.14 -11.95 -13.16
C GLN A 148 21.74 -11.77 -11.71
N ASP A 149 20.51 -12.13 -11.40
CA ASP A 149 19.99 -12.38 -10.06
C ASP A 149 19.96 -13.88 -9.78
N VAL A 150 20.84 -14.34 -8.89
CA VAL A 150 20.97 -15.75 -8.50
C VAL A 150 19.76 -16.29 -7.72
N GLN A 151 18.80 -15.43 -7.37
CA GLN A 151 17.66 -15.74 -6.52
C GLN A 151 16.40 -16.10 -7.30
N LEU A 152 16.50 -17.14 -8.12
CA LEU A 152 15.36 -17.69 -8.84
C LEU A 152 14.33 -18.32 -7.90
N ARG A 153 13.04 -18.19 -8.23
CA ARG A 153 11.88 -18.75 -7.50
C ARG A 153 10.96 -19.58 -8.39
N THR A 154 11.04 -19.40 -9.70
CA THR A 154 10.31 -20.22 -10.67
C THR A 154 10.88 -21.65 -10.73
N THR A 155 12.03 -21.91 -10.11
CA THR A 155 12.61 -23.26 -9.87
C THR A 155 11.71 -24.18 -9.04
N ALA A 156 10.66 -23.63 -8.41
CA ALA A 156 9.54 -24.42 -7.88
C ALA A 156 8.85 -25.28 -8.94
N ILE A 157 9.03 -24.98 -10.23
CA ILE A 157 8.51 -25.72 -11.38
C ILE A 157 9.72 -26.13 -12.23
N THR A 158 9.66 -27.32 -12.85
CA THR A 158 10.66 -27.66 -13.89
C THR A 158 10.50 -26.69 -15.06
N PRO A 159 11.53 -25.91 -15.41
CA PRO A 159 11.42 -24.93 -16.48
C PRO A 159 11.17 -25.62 -17.82
N VAL A 160 10.33 -25.00 -18.65
CA VAL A 160 10.11 -25.44 -20.04
C VAL A 160 11.28 -25.00 -20.91
N PHE A 161 11.88 -23.86 -20.59
CA PHE A 161 13.08 -23.36 -21.25
C PHE A 161 14.06 -22.88 -20.18
N SER A 162 15.29 -23.39 -20.19
CA SER A 162 16.32 -22.91 -19.29
C SER A 162 17.67 -22.71 -19.98
N ALA A 163 18.14 -21.48 -19.97
CA ALA A 163 19.55 -21.17 -20.18
C ALA A 163 20.36 -21.53 -18.91
N ASN A 164 21.64 -21.80 -19.06
CA ASN A 164 22.52 -21.98 -17.91
C ASN A 164 22.59 -20.67 -17.13
N HIS A 165 22.15 -20.70 -15.87
CA HIS A 165 22.05 -19.54 -15.02
C HIS A 165 22.83 -19.74 -13.72
N ASP A 166 23.41 -18.67 -13.20
CA ASP A 166 24.09 -18.70 -11.91
C ASP A 166 23.03 -18.94 -10.82
N CYS A 167 23.34 -19.78 -9.85
CA CYS A 167 22.34 -20.15 -8.85
C CYS A 167 22.94 -20.20 -7.45
N LEU A 168 22.06 -20.06 -6.45
CA LEU A 168 22.45 -20.15 -5.06
C LEU A 168 22.22 -21.57 -4.53
N VAL A 169 23.29 -22.23 -4.11
CA VAL A 169 23.27 -23.59 -3.54
C VAL A 169 23.88 -23.53 -2.14
N HIS A 170 23.07 -23.83 -1.11
CA HIS A 170 23.48 -23.74 0.31
C HIS A 170 24.07 -22.38 0.72
N GLY A 171 23.55 -21.27 0.17
CA GLY A 171 24.06 -19.92 0.47
C GLY A 171 25.29 -19.50 -0.34
N LEU A 172 25.82 -20.38 -1.20
CA LEU A 172 26.97 -20.08 -2.06
C LEU A 172 26.51 -19.90 -3.50
N ILE A 173 27.08 -18.90 -4.18
CA ILE A 173 26.85 -18.67 -5.60
C ILE A 173 27.64 -19.72 -6.40
N VAL A 174 26.93 -20.49 -7.21
CA VAL A 174 27.48 -21.40 -8.21
C VAL A 174 27.41 -20.71 -9.56
N LEU A 175 28.58 -20.32 -10.07
CA LEU A 175 28.71 -19.73 -11.40
C LEU A 175 28.57 -20.81 -12.45
N LYS A 176 27.75 -20.56 -13.47
CA LYS A 176 27.60 -21.43 -14.64
C LYS A 176 28.00 -20.67 -15.89
N ASP A 177 28.74 -21.33 -16.76
CA ASP A 177 28.97 -20.82 -18.11
C ASP A 177 27.72 -21.07 -18.96
N SER A 178 27.26 -20.03 -19.65
CA SER A 178 26.17 -20.12 -20.62
C SER A 178 26.74 -19.94 -22.01
N LEU A 179 26.76 -21.03 -22.76
CA LEU A 179 27.11 -21.02 -24.18
C LEU A 179 26.06 -20.24 -24.97
N LEU A 180 24.78 -20.41 -24.62
CA LEU A 180 23.66 -19.71 -25.26
C LEU A 180 23.76 -18.19 -25.11
N GLY A 181 23.80 -17.69 -23.88
CA GLY A 181 23.84 -16.24 -23.61
C GLY A 181 25.07 -15.57 -24.19
N ASN A 182 26.26 -16.19 -23.99
CA ASN A 182 27.52 -15.63 -24.48
C ASN A 182 27.57 -15.59 -26.01
N THR A 183 27.18 -16.68 -26.69
CA THR A 183 27.23 -16.75 -28.16
C THR A 183 26.24 -15.77 -28.81
N LEU A 184 25.03 -15.61 -28.26
CA LEU A 184 24.07 -14.61 -28.75
C LEU A 184 24.60 -13.19 -28.57
N LEU A 185 25.11 -12.85 -27.37
CA LEU A 185 25.67 -11.53 -27.08
C LEU A 185 26.85 -11.20 -28.00
N ASP A 186 27.78 -12.15 -28.17
CA ASP A 186 28.93 -11.98 -29.06
C ASP A 186 28.54 -11.85 -30.53
N SER A 187 27.50 -12.57 -30.96
CA SER A 187 27.00 -12.48 -32.33
C SER A 187 26.33 -11.12 -32.58
N TYR A 188 25.59 -10.58 -31.63
CA TYR A 188 24.81 -9.35 -31.83
C TYR A 188 25.59 -8.06 -31.58
N LYS A 189 26.79 -8.10 -31.00
CA LYS A 189 27.59 -6.90 -30.65
C LYS A 189 27.89 -5.96 -31.81
N ASP A 190 28.09 -6.52 -33.00
CA ASP A 190 28.46 -5.79 -34.22
C ASP A 190 27.26 -5.62 -35.18
N LEU A 191 26.06 -6.01 -34.74
CA LEU A 191 24.87 -5.95 -35.58
C LEU A 191 24.40 -4.50 -35.74
N ALA A 192 24.70 -3.91 -36.89
CA ALA A 192 24.22 -2.60 -37.27
C ALA A 192 22.96 -2.74 -38.15
N PHE A 193 21.79 -2.66 -37.52
CA PHE A 193 20.54 -2.35 -38.23
C PHE A 193 19.95 -1.08 -37.62
N THR A 194 19.17 -0.33 -38.41
CA THR A 194 18.51 0.86 -37.87
C THR A 194 17.06 0.54 -37.48
N PRO A 195 16.71 0.61 -36.18
CA PRO A 195 15.33 0.47 -35.73
C PRO A 195 14.41 1.44 -36.45
N LYS A 196 13.16 1.05 -36.71
CA LYS A 196 12.19 1.98 -37.29
C LYS A 196 11.88 3.09 -36.30
N SER A 197 12.12 4.36 -36.65
CA SER A 197 11.96 5.49 -35.73
C SER A 197 11.19 6.68 -36.33
N LYS A 198 10.66 7.54 -35.47
CA LYS A 198 9.99 8.79 -35.85
C LYS A 198 10.92 9.69 -36.63
N GLU A 199 12.14 9.84 -36.16
CA GLU A 199 13.18 10.68 -36.76
C GLU A 199 13.54 10.18 -38.17
N GLN A 200 13.62 8.86 -38.35
CA GLN A 200 13.88 8.26 -39.66
C GLN A 200 12.70 8.46 -40.63
N LEU A 201 11.46 8.27 -40.17
CA LEU A 201 10.28 8.55 -40.98
C LEU A 201 10.27 10.02 -41.43
N ILE A 202 10.50 10.95 -40.49
CA ILE A 202 10.57 12.39 -40.79
C ILE A 202 11.68 12.67 -41.82
N ALA A 203 12.87 12.13 -41.63
CA ALA A 203 13.99 12.31 -42.56
C ALA A 203 13.68 11.76 -43.96
N ARG A 204 13.03 10.59 -44.05
CA ARG A 204 12.59 10.00 -45.32
C ARG A 204 11.60 10.90 -46.04
N VAL A 205 10.60 11.43 -45.32
CA VAL A 205 9.59 12.34 -45.88
C VAL A 205 10.25 13.64 -46.32
N LEU A 206 11.06 14.28 -45.47
CA LEU A 206 11.77 15.53 -45.79
C LEU A 206 12.69 15.40 -47.01
N SER A 207 13.35 14.25 -47.19
CA SER A 207 14.21 14.00 -48.36
C SER A 207 13.46 14.09 -49.70
N LYS A 208 12.13 13.93 -49.70
CA LYS A 208 11.29 14.05 -50.90
C LYS A 208 10.95 15.50 -51.27
N PHE A 209 11.26 16.46 -50.40
CA PHE A 209 10.86 17.87 -50.54
C PHE A 209 12.03 18.84 -50.76
N SER A 210 13.27 18.35 -50.92
CA SER A 210 14.45 19.21 -51.09
C SER A 210 14.27 20.24 -52.22
N GLY A 211 14.12 21.52 -51.85
CA GLY A 211 13.97 22.65 -52.78
C GLY A 211 12.54 22.91 -53.30
N SER A 212 11.51 22.23 -52.78
CA SER A 212 10.11 22.48 -53.15
C SER A 212 9.44 23.51 -52.22
N PRO A 213 8.42 24.26 -52.68
CA PRO A 213 7.60 25.08 -51.79
C PRO A 213 6.85 24.22 -50.75
N VAL A 214 6.44 24.85 -49.65
CA VAL A 214 5.67 24.19 -48.59
C VAL A 214 4.20 24.09 -49.04
N ASP A 215 3.73 22.87 -49.24
CA ASP A 215 2.34 22.55 -49.63
C ASP A 215 1.79 21.49 -48.67
N PHE A 216 0.77 21.86 -47.89
CA PHE A 216 0.20 21.02 -46.84
C PHE A 216 -0.36 19.69 -47.38
N GLU A 217 -1.07 19.73 -48.51
CA GLU A 217 -1.71 18.55 -49.09
C GLU A 217 -0.68 17.57 -49.64
N GLN A 218 0.38 18.10 -50.26
CA GLN A 218 1.50 17.30 -50.73
C GLN A 218 2.26 16.67 -49.57
N ILE A 219 2.49 17.42 -48.48
CA ILE A 219 3.12 16.90 -47.26
C ILE A 219 2.27 15.79 -46.65
N ARG A 220 0.96 16.01 -46.50
CA ARG A 220 0.04 15.01 -45.94
C ARG A 220 0.04 13.73 -46.76
N ALA A 221 -0.10 13.83 -48.08
CA ALA A 221 -0.11 12.66 -48.97
C ALA A 221 1.22 11.88 -48.93
N LYS A 222 2.36 12.58 -48.88
CA LYS A 222 3.68 11.94 -48.82
C LYS A 222 3.98 11.33 -47.46
N LEU A 223 3.55 11.96 -46.38
CA LEU A 223 3.65 11.41 -45.04
C LEU A 223 2.81 10.13 -44.92
N THR A 224 1.55 10.13 -45.39
CA THR A 224 0.71 8.92 -45.43
C THR A 224 1.37 7.81 -46.25
N GLN A 225 1.91 8.13 -47.43
CA GLN A 225 2.60 7.16 -48.28
C GLN A 225 3.84 6.57 -47.59
N GLU A 226 4.72 7.40 -47.02
CA GLU A 226 5.92 6.88 -46.36
C GLU A 226 5.59 6.15 -45.06
N ILE A 227 4.52 6.49 -44.34
CA ILE A 227 4.07 5.69 -43.17
C ILE A 227 3.69 4.27 -43.62
N HIS A 228 2.96 4.13 -44.73
CA HIS A 228 2.67 2.82 -45.31
C HIS A 228 3.94 2.11 -45.78
N ASP A 229 4.78 2.77 -46.57
CA ASP A 229 5.95 2.15 -47.20
C ASP A 229 7.07 1.80 -46.20
N TYR A 230 7.21 2.58 -45.13
CA TYR A 230 8.25 2.40 -44.11
C TYR A 230 7.77 1.59 -42.91
N LEU A 231 6.55 1.84 -42.42
CA LEU A 231 6.03 1.17 -41.22
C LEU A 231 5.10 0.00 -41.55
N GLY A 232 4.49 -0.04 -42.74
CA GLY A 232 3.48 -1.04 -43.11
C GLY A 232 2.10 -0.75 -42.53
N ILE A 233 1.85 0.48 -42.06
CA ILE A 233 0.64 0.87 -41.34
C ILE A 233 -0.21 1.76 -42.24
N GLU A 234 -1.50 1.47 -42.35
CA GLU A 234 -2.46 2.41 -42.94
C GLU A 234 -2.89 3.43 -41.90
N VAL A 235 -2.71 4.72 -42.21
CA VAL A 235 -3.09 5.83 -41.33
C VAL A 235 -3.98 6.83 -42.04
N THR A 236 -4.90 7.43 -41.28
CA THR A 236 -5.76 8.51 -41.77
C THR A 236 -5.32 9.83 -41.13
N LEU A 237 -4.66 10.69 -41.91
CA LEU A 237 -4.17 12.01 -41.46
C LEU A 237 -5.16 13.15 -41.72
N SER A 238 -6.46 12.85 -41.83
CA SER A 238 -7.52 13.82 -42.16
C SER A 238 -8.27 14.35 -40.94
N GLN A 239 -8.00 13.83 -39.74
CA GLN A 239 -8.62 14.26 -38.50
C GLN A 239 -7.75 13.95 -37.28
N THR A 240 -7.94 14.67 -36.17
CA THR A 240 -7.26 14.39 -34.91
C THR A 240 -7.68 13.04 -34.31
N GLN A 241 -6.80 12.43 -33.51
CA GLN A 241 -7.15 11.27 -32.70
C GLN A 241 -8.04 11.71 -31.52
N GLY A 242 -9.35 11.48 -31.63
CA GLY A 242 -10.31 11.84 -30.58
C GLY A 242 -10.07 11.08 -29.27
N THR A 243 -10.48 11.67 -28.15
CA THR A 243 -10.43 11.05 -26.82
C THR A 243 -11.83 10.91 -26.21
N ARG A 244 -11.95 10.19 -25.08
CA ARG A 244 -13.21 10.12 -24.31
C ARG A 244 -13.75 11.49 -23.85
N TYR A 245 -12.94 12.54 -23.92
CA TYR A 245 -13.28 13.89 -23.47
C TYR A 245 -13.31 14.93 -24.60
N ALA A 246 -12.83 14.59 -25.80
CA ALA A 246 -12.78 15.50 -26.94
C ALA A 246 -12.99 14.75 -28.27
N PRO A 247 -13.97 15.14 -29.11
CA PRO A 247 -14.20 14.50 -30.40
C PRO A 247 -13.06 14.74 -31.40
N SER A 248 -12.96 13.91 -32.43
CA SER A 248 -12.03 14.14 -33.54
C SER A 248 -12.39 15.41 -34.31
N VAL A 249 -11.38 16.17 -34.71
CA VAL A 249 -11.50 17.43 -35.44
C VAL A 249 -10.88 17.28 -36.83
N PRO A 250 -11.52 17.77 -37.92
CA PRO A 250 -10.95 17.72 -39.25
C PRO A 250 -9.58 18.41 -39.34
N MET A 251 -8.61 17.72 -39.94
CA MET A 251 -7.24 18.22 -40.09
C MET A 251 -7.09 18.98 -41.40
N THR A 252 -7.10 20.31 -41.32
CA THR A 252 -6.95 21.24 -42.45
C THR A 252 -5.73 22.14 -42.26
N GLN A 253 -5.21 22.72 -43.34
CA GLN A 253 -4.09 23.67 -43.25
C GLN A 253 -4.41 24.84 -42.32
N SER A 254 -5.59 25.46 -42.46
CA SER A 254 -6.01 26.59 -41.60
C SER A 254 -6.07 26.23 -40.12
N TYR A 255 -6.45 25.00 -39.79
CA TYR A 255 -6.47 24.53 -38.40
C TYR A 255 -5.04 24.43 -37.84
N LEU A 256 -4.11 23.84 -38.59
CA LEU A 256 -2.70 23.74 -38.16
C LEU A 256 -2.01 25.10 -38.12
N ASP A 257 -2.30 26.00 -39.06
CA ASP A 257 -1.75 27.36 -39.06
C ASP A 257 -2.13 28.11 -37.78
N GLU A 258 -3.37 27.94 -37.32
CA GLU A 258 -3.84 28.49 -36.03
C GLU A 258 -3.14 27.84 -34.84
N GLN A 259 -3.02 26.50 -34.82
CA GLN A 259 -2.38 25.78 -33.69
C GLN A 259 -0.88 26.05 -33.58
N LEU A 260 -0.19 26.22 -34.70
CA LEU A 260 1.26 26.46 -34.78
C LEU A 260 1.62 27.95 -34.76
N ALA A 261 0.63 28.85 -34.69
CA ALA A 261 0.81 30.30 -34.81
C ALA A 261 1.61 30.69 -36.07
N ILE A 262 1.23 30.13 -37.22
CA ILE A 262 1.76 30.45 -38.54
C ILE A 262 1.05 31.70 -39.06
N ASP A 263 1.81 32.72 -39.42
CA ASP A 263 1.30 33.99 -39.95
C ASP A 263 2.26 34.60 -40.98
N ALA A 264 2.03 35.87 -41.35
CA ALA A 264 2.84 36.56 -42.35
C ALA A 264 4.31 36.76 -41.92
N ASP A 265 4.58 36.76 -40.60
CA ASP A 265 5.91 36.95 -40.01
C ASP A 265 6.55 35.60 -39.61
N ASN A 266 5.77 34.52 -39.53
CA ASN A 266 6.22 33.17 -39.19
C ASN A 266 5.71 32.12 -40.21
N LEU A 267 6.50 31.86 -41.25
CA LEU A 267 6.15 30.91 -42.31
C LEU A 267 6.40 29.46 -41.87
N ALA A 268 5.43 28.58 -42.13
CA ALA A 268 5.53 27.15 -41.87
C ALA A 268 6.65 26.48 -42.69
N THR A 269 7.35 25.52 -42.09
CA THR A 269 8.26 24.63 -42.81
C THR A 269 7.61 23.27 -43.08
N HIS A 270 8.21 22.46 -43.97
CA HIS A 270 7.78 21.07 -44.15
C HIS A 270 7.85 20.27 -42.84
N LEU A 271 8.85 20.55 -41.99
CA LEU A 271 9.03 19.86 -40.70
C LEU A 271 7.90 20.17 -39.73
N ASP A 272 7.43 21.42 -39.68
CA ASP A 272 6.37 21.85 -38.76
C ASP A 272 5.06 21.10 -39.05
N TYR A 273 4.65 21.05 -40.32
CA TYR A 273 3.45 20.30 -40.71
C TYR A 273 3.60 18.78 -40.53
N ILE A 274 4.79 18.20 -40.80
CA ILE A 274 5.02 16.76 -40.57
C ILE A 274 4.87 16.44 -39.08
N ASN A 275 5.52 17.22 -38.20
CA ASN A 275 5.43 17.00 -36.76
C ASN A 275 4.00 17.17 -36.25
N ALA A 276 3.31 18.22 -36.67
CA ALA A 276 1.94 18.47 -36.25
C ALA A 276 0.97 17.39 -36.74
N LEU A 277 1.11 16.90 -37.98
CA LEU A 277 0.29 15.79 -38.48
C LEU A 277 0.53 14.52 -37.66
N LEU A 278 1.78 14.19 -37.33
CA LEU A 278 2.12 13.05 -36.49
C LEU A 278 1.55 13.21 -35.07
N GLU A 279 1.68 14.40 -34.47
CA GLU A 279 1.26 14.66 -33.09
C GLU A 279 -0.26 14.69 -32.92
N TYR A 280 -0.98 15.34 -33.83
CA TYR A 280 -2.42 15.51 -33.69
C TYR A 280 -3.23 14.34 -34.27
N CYS A 281 -2.78 13.74 -35.38
CA CYS A 281 -3.54 12.66 -36.03
C CYS A 281 -3.15 11.28 -35.52
N THR A 282 -1.87 11.09 -35.16
CA THR A 282 -1.32 9.78 -34.79
C THR A 282 -0.28 9.88 -33.67
N PRO A 283 -0.58 10.52 -32.51
CA PRO A 283 0.39 10.74 -31.42
C PRO A 283 1.09 9.45 -30.98
N ASN A 284 0.36 8.35 -31.01
CA ASN A 284 0.85 7.05 -30.58
C ASN A 284 1.39 6.20 -31.75
N LEU A 285 1.62 6.74 -32.95
CA LEU A 285 1.99 5.94 -34.15
C LEU A 285 3.16 4.97 -33.91
N PHE A 286 4.16 5.42 -33.17
CA PHE A 286 5.35 4.65 -32.86
C PHE A 286 5.22 3.83 -31.57
N GLU A 287 4.26 4.16 -30.70
CA GLU A 287 3.86 3.36 -29.53
C GLU A 287 2.91 2.22 -29.94
N SER A 288 2.13 2.43 -31.00
CA SER A 288 1.22 1.50 -31.63
C SER A 288 1.85 0.80 -32.82
N LEU A 289 3.18 0.90 -33.00
CA LEU A 289 3.88 0.08 -33.98
C LEU A 289 3.58 -1.37 -33.63
N GLU A 290 2.71 -2.00 -34.42
CA GLU A 290 2.47 -3.44 -34.41
C GLU A 290 3.70 -4.23 -34.89
N GLY A 291 4.89 -3.64 -34.75
CA GLY A 291 6.16 -4.25 -35.05
C GLY A 291 6.55 -5.23 -33.97
N SER A 292 7.23 -6.29 -34.39
CA SER A 292 7.92 -7.21 -33.50
C SER A 292 8.86 -6.47 -32.53
N PRO A 293 8.91 -6.85 -31.24
CA PRO A 293 9.89 -6.34 -30.28
C PRO A 293 11.33 -6.35 -30.78
N PHE A 294 11.69 -7.29 -31.68
CA PHE A 294 13.02 -7.38 -32.28
C PHE A 294 13.45 -6.14 -33.09
N TYR A 295 12.51 -5.35 -33.62
CA TYR A 295 12.84 -4.16 -34.43
C TYR A 295 12.88 -2.86 -33.64
N MET A 296 12.62 -2.91 -32.34
CA MET A 296 12.59 -1.73 -31.47
C MET A 296 13.94 -1.48 -30.78
N MET A 297 14.87 -2.42 -30.85
CA MET A 297 16.10 -2.40 -30.03
C MET A 297 17.31 -2.86 -30.85
N ASN A 298 18.43 -2.14 -30.76
CA ASN A 298 19.70 -2.50 -31.41
C ASN A 298 20.81 -2.85 -30.39
N GLU A 299 20.47 -2.95 -29.11
CA GLU A 299 21.39 -3.36 -28.06
C GLU A 299 21.55 -4.88 -28.07
N ALA A 300 22.79 -5.38 -28.19
CA ALA A 300 23.10 -6.80 -28.27
C ALA A 300 22.52 -7.62 -27.09
N GLU A 301 22.57 -7.07 -25.88
CA GLU A 301 22.02 -7.69 -24.69
C GLU A 301 20.50 -7.86 -24.78
N ARG A 302 19.78 -6.79 -25.16
CA ARG A 302 18.33 -6.85 -25.29
C ARG A 302 17.89 -7.79 -26.40
N LEU A 303 18.61 -7.83 -27.52
CA LEU A 303 18.36 -8.79 -28.60
C LEU A 303 18.62 -10.24 -28.17
N SER A 304 19.63 -10.47 -27.35
CA SER A 304 19.88 -11.78 -26.73
C SER A 304 18.69 -12.21 -25.86
N ILE A 305 18.24 -11.34 -24.95
CA ILE A 305 17.09 -11.59 -24.09
C ILE A 305 15.81 -11.83 -24.91
N LEU A 306 15.54 -11.00 -25.92
CA LEU A 306 14.38 -11.16 -26.81
C LEU A 306 14.41 -12.49 -27.58
N THR A 307 15.58 -12.90 -28.06
CA THR A 307 15.77 -14.20 -28.73
C THR A 307 15.44 -15.34 -27.78
N GLN A 308 15.99 -15.31 -26.57
CA GLN A 308 15.75 -16.33 -25.55
C GLN A 308 14.27 -16.36 -25.13
N PHE A 309 13.67 -15.20 -24.87
CA PHE A 309 12.28 -15.08 -24.43
C PHE A 309 11.29 -15.55 -25.50
N PHE A 310 11.50 -15.19 -26.77
CA PHE A 310 10.68 -15.69 -27.87
C PHE A 310 10.75 -17.22 -28.01
N LEU A 311 11.97 -17.78 -27.93
CA LEU A 311 12.15 -19.23 -27.96
C LEU A 311 11.47 -19.91 -26.77
N ALA A 312 11.45 -19.28 -25.60
CA ALA A 312 10.79 -19.78 -24.42
C ALA A 312 9.25 -19.81 -24.57
N GLU A 313 8.65 -18.73 -25.08
CA GLU A 313 7.21 -18.67 -25.45
C GLU A 313 6.84 -19.74 -26.47
N LEU A 314 7.66 -19.87 -27.53
CA LEU A 314 7.44 -20.87 -28.56
C LEU A 314 7.54 -22.30 -27.98
N ASN A 315 8.48 -22.54 -27.05
CA ASN A 315 8.60 -23.83 -26.40
C ASN A 315 7.38 -24.14 -25.52
N ILE A 316 6.86 -23.15 -24.79
CA ILE A 316 5.59 -23.28 -24.02
C ILE A 316 4.42 -23.59 -24.95
N ALA A 317 4.28 -22.87 -26.07
CA ALA A 317 3.23 -23.12 -27.06
C ALA A 317 3.32 -24.55 -27.63
N CYS A 318 4.52 -25.04 -27.92
CA CYS A 318 4.73 -26.41 -28.40
C CYS A 318 4.47 -27.45 -27.29
N ARG A 319 4.86 -27.17 -26.04
CA ARG A 319 4.63 -28.03 -24.88
C ARG A 319 3.14 -28.20 -24.59
N THR A 320 2.39 -27.11 -24.63
CA THR A 320 0.93 -27.11 -24.38
C THR A 320 0.16 -27.87 -25.46
N GLN A 321 0.63 -27.83 -26.71
CA GLN A 321 0.08 -28.60 -27.84
C GLN A 321 0.61 -30.05 -27.90
N GLY A 322 1.51 -30.44 -26.99
CA GLY A 322 2.09 -31.79 -26.94
C GLY A 322 3.10 -32.10 -28.05
N VAL A 323 3.54 -31.08 -28.80
CA VAL A 323 4.51 -31.16 -29.92
C VAL A 323 5.89 -31.58 -29.44
N THR A 324 6.33 -31.06 -28.29
CA THR A 324 7.60 -31.44 -27.65
C THR A 324 7.47 -31.46 -26.14
N ASN A 325 8.37 -32.21 -25.48
CA ASN A 325 8.60 -32.14 -24.04
C ASN A 325 10.04 -31.69 -23.71
N ALA A 326 10.82 -31.29 -24.71
CA ALA A 326 12.21 -30.94 -24.52
C ALA A 326 12.38 -29.52 -23.95
N ASP A 327 13.44 -29.33 -23.17
CA ASP A 327 13.94 -28.01 -22.82
C ASP A 327 14.88 -27.53 -23.93
N TRP A 328 14.40 -26.60 -24.75
CA TRP A 328 15.18 -26.08 -25.88
C TRP A 328 16.37 -25.23 -25.44
N GLY A 329 16.29 -24.58 -24.28
CA GLY A 329 17.42 -23.83 -23.72
C GLY A 329 18.58 -24.77 -23.43
N GLN A 330 18.32 -25.90 -22.78
CA GLN A 330 19.34 -26.92 -22.49
C GLN A 330 19.90 -27.60 -23.76
N ILE A 331 19.05 -27.82 -24.77
CA ILE A 331 19.52 -28.34 -26.08
C ILE A 331 20.50 -27.36 -26.73
N LEU A 332 20.19 -26.05 -26.68
CA LEU A 332 21.04 -25.01 -27.22
C LEU A 332 22.35 -24.91 -26.42
N GLU A 333 22.30 -24.91 -25.09
CA GLU A 333 23.49 -24.89 -24.21
C GLU A 333 24.49 -26.02 -24.50
N ALA A 334 24.00 -27.16 -25.02
CA ALA A 334 24.83 -28.30 -25.39
C ALA A 334 25.46 -28.20 -26.79
N ASN A 335 25.13 -27.19 -27.61
CA ASN A 335 25.52 -27.16 -29.02
C ASN A 335 25.84 -25.74 -29.55
N PHE A 336 27.13 -25.40 -29.58
CA PHE A 336 27.65 -24.12 -30.08
C PHE A 336 27.27 -23.84 -31.54
N GLU A 337 27.39 -24.83 -32.42
CA GLU A 337 27.09 -24.69 -33.86
C GLU A 337 25.61 -24.39 -34.07
N LEU A 338 24.73 -25.02 -33.28
CA LEU A 338 23.29 -24.78 -33.33
C LEU A 338 22.93 -23.37 -32.87
N ILE A 339 23.61 -22.83 -31.84
CA ILE A 339 23.39 -21.45 -31.40
C ILE A 339 23.93 -20.45 -32.43
N SER A 340 25.12 -20.70 -32.98
CA SER A 340 25.76 -19.81 -33.96
C SER A 340 24.91 -19.64 -35.22
N HIS A 341 24.38 -20.74 -35.77
CA HIS A 341 23.46 -20.67 -36.92
C HIS A 341 22.10 -20.06 -36.58
N LEU A 342 21.62 -20.24 -35.34
CA LEU A 342 20.41 -19.57 -34.86
C LEU A 342 20.61 -18.06 -34.80
N ALA A 343 21.74 -17.60 -34.24
CA ALA A 343 22.08 -16.17 -34.17
C ALA A 343 22.19 -15.55 -35.57
N GLN A 344 22.84 -16.24 -36.51
CA GLN A 344 22.91 -15.81 -37.91
C GLN A 344 21.53 -15.71 -38.57
N THR A 345 20.60 -16.60 -38.20
CA THR A 345 19.21 -16.54 -38.70
C THR A 345 18.52 -15.26 -38.24
N VAL A 346 18.71 -14.86 -36.97
CA VAL A 346 18.17 -13.61 -36.42
C VAL A 346 18.81 -12.40 -37.10
N GLN A 347 20.15 -12.37 -37.23
CA GLN A 347 20.88 -11.28 -37.89
C GLN A 347 20.39 -11.07 -39.33
N HIS A 348 20.31 -12.16 -40.11
CA HIS A 348 19.87 -12.10 -41.51
C HIS A 348 18.43 -11.59 -41.65
N ALA A 349 17.54 -12.01 -40.74
CA ALA A 349 16.17 -11.54 -40.70
C ALA A 349 16.10 -10.04 -40.37
N LEU A 350 16.90 -9.56 -39.42
CA LEU A 350 16.98 -8.14 -39.07
C LEU A 350 17.55 -7.29 -40.22
N GLU A 351 18.69 -7.69 -40.80
CA GLU A 351 19.34 -6.99 -41.91
C GLU A 351 18.44 -6.86 -43.15
N ARG A 352 17.59 -7.86 -43.39
CA ARG A 352 16.66 -7.89 -44.53
C ARG A 352 15.25 -7.44 -44.20
N SER A 353 14.99 -7.02 -42.95
CA SER A 353 13.66 -6.65 -42.48
C SER A 353 12.60 -7.76 -42.67
N PHE A 354 12.98 -9.03 -42.51
CA PHE A 354 12.08 -10.19 -42.49
C PHE A 354 11.70 -10.58 -41.05
N SER A 355 10.48 -11.07 -40.81
CA SER A 355 10.06 -11.46 -39.45
C SER A 355 11.04 -12.44 -38.79
N VAL A 356 11.67 -11.99 -37.70
CA VAL A 356 12.60 -12.77 -36.88
C VAL A 356 11.88 -13.99 -36.29
N GLU A 357 10.65 -13.81 -35.83
CA GLU A 357 9.83 -14.88 -35.26
C GLU A 357 9.60 -16.02 -36.24
N GLU A 358 9.20 -15.70 -37.48
CA GLU A 358 8.97 -16.70 -38.52
C GLU A 358 10.28 -17.38 -38.93
N ALA A 359 11.38 -16.62 -39.02
CA ALA A 359 12.70 -17.17 -39.31
C ALA A 359 13.17 -18.15 -38.22
N LEU A 360 12.93 -17.83 -36.95
CA LEU A 360 13.22 -18.71 -35.82
C LEU A 360 12.32 -19.96 -35.86
N ILE A 361 11.02 -19.84 -36.12
CA ILE A 361 10.12 -21.00 -36.26
C ILE A 361 10.56 -21.93 -37.40
N ASP A 362 10.89 -21.37 -38.56
CA ASP A 362 11.41 -22.13 -39.70
C ASP A 362 12.77 -22.77 -39.39
N TYR A 363 13.60 -22.13 -38.56
CA TYR A 363 14.81 -22.73 -38.03
C TYR A 363 14.52 -23.96 -37.16
N MET A 364 13.58 -23.86 -36.22
CA MET A 364 13.17 -24.98 -35.36
C MET A 364 12.62 -26.15 -36.17
N ASN A 365 11.75 -25.88 -37.14
CA ASN A 365 11.17 -26.90 -38.03
C ASN A 365 12.24 -27.63 -38.86
N ARG A 366 13.27 -26.93 -39.35
CA ARG A 366 14.39 -27.55 -40.09
C ARG A 366 15.26 -28.46 -39.20
N HIS A 367 15.24 -28.23 -37.89
CA HIS A 367 16.01 -28.97 -36.89
C HIS A 367 15.11 -29.83 -35.98
N GLN A 368 13.97 -30.30 -36.51
CA GLN A 368 12.93 -31.00 -35.75
C GLN A 368 13.46 -32.16 -34.88
N ASP A 369 14.38 -32.96 -35.39
CA ASP A 369 14.90 -34.14 -34.68
C ASP A 369 15.75 -33.72 -33.47
N VAL A 370 16.50 -32.63 -33.59
CA VAL A 370 17.35 -32.08 -32.52
C VAL A 370 16.49 -31.48 -31.40
N PHE A 371 15.44 -30.73 -31.77
CA PHE A 371 14.49 -30.13 -30.83
C PHE A 371 13.37 -31.08 -30.36
N GLN A 372 13.45 -32.34 -30.76
CA GLN A 372 12.53 -33.43 -30.40
C GLN A 372 11.06 -33.08 -30.71
N LEU A 373 10.83 -32.44 -31.85
CA LEU A 373 9.48 -32.12 -32.33
C LEU A 373 8.83 -33.39 -32.88
N LYS A 374 7.64 -33.74 -32.37
CA LYS A 374 6.84 -34.86 -32.88
C LYS A 374 6.18 -34.55 -34.23
N SER A 375 6.01 -33.27 -34.53
CA SER A 375 5.44 -32.74 -35.76
C SER A 375 5.97 -31.33 -36.01
N PRO A 376 5.96 -30.83 -37.26
CA PRO A 376 6.26 -29.44 -37.54
C PRO A 376 5.34 -28.49 -36.75
N ILE A 377 5.86 -27.34 -36.36
CA ILE A 377 5.13 -26.27 -35.69
C ILE A 377 4.08 -25.72 -36.67
N PRO A 378 2.77 -25.79 -36.36
CA PRO A 378 1.72 -25.36 -37.27
C PRO A 378 1.77 -23.86 -37.58
N LYS A 379 1.66 -23.51 -38.87
CA LYS A 379 1.69 -22.10 -39.31
C LYS A 379 0.46 -21.29 -38.89
N ASP A 380 -0.67 -21.96 -38.67
CA ASP A 380 -1.96 -21.30 -38.37
C ASP A 380 -1.95 -20.55 -37.03
N ASN A 381 -1.09 -20.95 -36.09
CA ASN A 381 -0.99 -20.35 -34.76
C ASN A 381 0.07 -19.24 -34.65
N ILE A 382 0.83 -18.98 -35.71
CA ILE A 382 1.94 -18.01 -35.70
C ILE A 382 1.46 -16.58 -35.37
N PRO A 383 0.37 -16.05 -35.97
CA PRO A 383 -0.10 -14.71 -35.64
C PRO A 383 -0.45 -14.55 -34.15
N LYS A 384 -1.11 -15.57 -33.58
CA LYS A 384 -1.49 -15.58 -32.15
C LYS A 384 -0.26 -15.59 -31.24
N LEU A 385 0.75 -16.40 -31.57
CA LEU A 385 2.00 -16.46 -30.82
C LEU A 385 2.75 -15.13 -30.86
N LYS A 386 2.83 -14.48 -32.02
CA LYS A 386 3.49 -13.18 -32.19
C LYS A 386 2.81 -12.11 -31.33
N GLU A 387 1.48 -12.07 -31.34
CA GLU A 387 0.72 -11.11 -30.53
C GLU A 387 0.88 -11.36 -29.03
N ARG A 388 0.86 -12.63 -28.60
CA ARG A 388 1.13 -13.03 -27.22
C ARG A 388 2.54 -12.65 -26.78
N PHE A 389 3.55 -12.98 -27.57
CA PHE A 389 4.96 -12.63 -27.29
C PHE A 389 5.13 -11.11 -27.15
N LYS A 390 4.57 -10.34 -28.08
CA LYS A 390 4.58 -8.87 -28.03
C LYS A 390 3.90 -8.37 -26.76
N SER A 391 2.68 -8.82 -26.48
CA SER A 391 1.90 -8.40 -25.30
C SER A 391 2.62 -8.71 -24.00
N HIS A 392 3.19 -9.91 -23.87
CA HIS A 392 3.96 -10.30 -22.69
C HIS A 392 5.24 -9.48 -22.56
N TYR A 393 5.98 -9.29 -23.65
CA TYR A 393 7.20 -8.48 -23.61
C TYR A 393 6.91 -7.03 -23.20
N GLU A 394 5.84 -6.42 -23.73
CA GLU A 394 5.43 -5.07 -23.34
C GLU A 394 5.11 -4.95 -21.84
N LEU A 395 4.58 -6.00 -21.21
CA LEU A 395 4.32 -6.03 -19.77
C LEU A 395 5.60 -6.13 -18.92
N ILE A 396 6.66 -6.74 -19.45
CA ILE A 396 7.90 -7.01 -18.70
C ILE A 396 9.12 -6.22 -19.17
N LYS A 397 9.01 -5.38 -20.21
CA LYS A 397 10.15 -4.67 -20.84
C LYS A 397 10.92 -3.77 -19.86
N ASP A 398 10.24 -3.31 -18.81
CA ASP A 398 10.76 -2.44 -17.75
C ASP A 398 11.07 -3.21 -16.46
N SER A 399 11.04 -4.55 -16.49
CA SER A 399 11.40 -5.37 -15.34
C SER A 399 12.87 -5.13 -14.94
N PRO A 400 13.17 -5.04 -13.64
CA PRO A 400 14.54 -4.87 -13.16
C PRO A 400 15.43 -6.08 -13.44
N HIS A 401 14.81 -7.25 -13.62
CA HIS A 401 15.46 -8.55 -13.77
C HIS A 401 14.74 -9.34 -14.88
N PHE A 402 15.52 -9.97 -15.78
CA PHE A 402 15.01 -10.80 -16.89
C PHE A 402 15.40 -12.28 -16.74
N ASP A 403 15.86 -12.66 -15.56
CA ASP A 403 16.41 -13.97 -15.24
C ASP A 403 15.37 -15.07 -15.33
N GLU A 404 14.13 -14.79 -14.90
CA GLU A 404 13.04 -15.74 -14.91
C GLU A 404 11.67 -15.09 -15.09
N PHE A 405 10.75 -15.86 -15.67
CA PHE A 405 9.33 -15.54 -15.72
C PHE A 405 8.49 -16.79 -15.51
N MET A 406 7.32 -16.62 -14.90
CA MET A 406 6.28 -17.64 -14.85
C MET A 406 5.12 -17.22 -15.73
N LEU A 407 4.65 -18.14 -16.56
CA LEU A 407 3.63 -17.88 -17.56
C LEU A 407 2.44 -18.80 -17.35
N LEU A 408 1.25 -18.21 -17.36
CA LEU A 408 -0.01 -18.91 -17.37
C LEU A 408 -0.34 -19.34 -18.81
N SER A 409 -0.78 -20.59 -18.93
CA SER A 409 -1.24 -21.14 -20.20
C SER A 409 -2.73 -20.90 -20.38
N GLU A 410 -3.12 -20.76 -21.65
CA GLU A 410 -4.53 -20.76 -22.08
C GLU A 410 -5.22 -22.12 -21.84
N LYS A 411 -4.44 -23.20 -21.61
CA LYS A 411 -4.99 -24.50 -21.23
C LYS A 411 -5.64 -24.39 -19.86
N LYS A 412 -6.85 -24.93 -19.72
CA LYS A 412 -7.54 -25.07 -18.42
C LYS A 412 -6.69 -25.88 -17.42
N GLY A 413 -6.61 -25.41 -16.19
CA GLY A 413 -5.86 -26.06 -15.12
C GLY A 413 -6.12 -25.47 -13.74
N LEU A 414 -5.22 -25.79 -12.81
CA LEU A 414 -5.34 -25.45 -11.38
C LEU A 414 -5.13 -23.96 -11.06
N PHE A 415 -4.61 -23.19 -12.01
CA PHE A 415 -4.30 -21.78 -11.86
C PHE A 415 -5.14 -20.93 -12.81
N VAL A 416 -5.60 -19.80 -12.31
CA VAL A 416 -6.51 -18.89 -12.99
C VAL A 416 -6.10 -17.46 -12.67
N THR A 417 -6.72 -16.50 -13.34
CA THR A 417 -6.48 -15.08 -13.12
C THR A 417 -7.67 -14.44 -12.43
N HIS A 418 -7.38 -13.68 -11.37
CA HIS A 418 -8.40 -12.92 -10.63
C HIS A 418 -7.79 -11.64 -10.08
N GLN A 419 -8.47 -10.51 -10.28
CA GLN A 419 -8.08 -9.20 -9.73
C GLN A 419 -6.61 -8.81 -10.00
N GLY A 420 -6.09 -9.12 -11.19
CA GLY A 420 -4.72 -8.78 -11.60
C GLY A 420 -3.63 -9.67 -10.99
N CYS A 421 -4.00 -10.80 -10.39
CA CYS A 421 -3.07 -11.81 -9.90
C CYS A 421 -3.31 -13.16 -10.59
N ILE A 422 -2.23 -13.92 -10.74
CA ILE A 422 -2.30 -15.36 -10.98
C ILE A 422 -2.59 -16.01 -9.62
N VAL A 423 -3.67 -16.77 -9.54
CA VAL A 423 -4.20 -17.34 -8.31
C VAL A 423 -4.45 -18.84 -8.45
N THR A 424 -4.53 -19.53 -7.32
CA THR A 424 -5.12 -20.87 -7.24
C THR A 424 -6.26 -20.90 -6.24
N HIS A 425 -7.16 -21.86 -6.36
CA HIS A 425 -8.24 -22.03 -5.40
C HIS A 425 -7.67 -22.53 -4.07
N PHE A 426 -8.00 -21.87 -2.96
CA PHE A 426 -7.41 -22.18 -1.65
C PHE A 426 -7.67 -23.62 -1.20
N ALA A 427 -8.80 -24.22 -1.58
CA ALA A 427 -9.05 -25.63 -1.30
C ALA A 427 -8.08 -26.58 -2.03
N HIS A 428 -7.60 -26.23 -3.24
CA HIS A 428 -6.59 -27.04 -3.94
C HIS A 428 -5.28 -27.07 -3.16
N PHE A 429 -4.84 -25.91 -2.66
CA PHE A 429 -3.67 -25.79 -1.81
C PHE A 429 -3.84 -26.62 -0.52
N LEU A 430 -5.01 -26.55 0.11
CA LEU A 430 -5.31 -27.27 1.34
C LEU A 430 -5.67 -28.74 1.17
N GLN A 431 -5.81 -29.28 -0.03
CA GLN A 431 -6.07 -30.72 -0.20
C GLN A 431 -4.83 -31.48 -0.68
N THR A 432 -3.68 -30.80 -0.75
CA THR A 432 -2.38 -31.46 -0.89
C THR A 432 -2.05 -32.31 0.35
N SER A 433 -1.06 -33.19 0.22
CA SER A 433 -0.66 -34.21 1.21
C SER A 433 -0.47 -33.69 2.64
N PHE A 434 -0.23 -32.38 2.80
CA PHE A 434 -0.01 -31.71 4.07
C PHE A 434 -1.25 -31.67 4.99
N SER A 435 -2.47 -31.59 4.45
CA SER A 435 -3.64 -31.19 5.24
C SER A 435 -4.58 -32.32 5.63
N ASN A 436 -4.41 -33.51 5.06
CA ASN A 436 -5.28 -34.65 5.36
C ASN A 436 -5.15 -35.13 6.82
N GLU A 437 -4.02 -34.84 7.48
CA GLU A 437 -3.78 -35.20 8.88
C GLU A 437 -4.18 -34.11 9.88
N VAL A 438 -4.33 -32.86 9.44
CA VAL A 438 -4.54 -31.68 10.31
C VAL A 438 -6.00 -31.20 10.35
N LEU A 439 -6.77 -31.44 9.28
CA LEU A 439 -8.14 -30.93 9.15
C LEU A 439 -9.20 -31.92 9.68
N ASP A 440 -10.17 -31.40 10.43
CA ASP A 440 -11.36 -32.15 10.85
C ASP A 440 -12.28 -32.54 9.67
N GLU A 441 -13.12 -33.55 9.88
CA GLU A 441 -14.02 -34.08 8.84
C GLU A 441 -14.98 -33.02 8.26
N PRO A 442 -15.68 -32.18 9.07
CA PRO A 442 -16.54 -31.14 8.54
C PRO A 442 -15.81 -30.15 7.62
N THR A 443 -14.61 -29.74 8.02
CA THR A 443 -13.79 -28.80 7.25
C THR A 443 -13.33 -29.43 5.94
N ARG A 444 -12.94 -30.72 5.97
CA ARG A 444 -12.55 -31.45 4.76
C ARG A 444 -13.72 -31.57 3.78
N ALA A 445 -14.91 -31.90 4.28
CA ALA A 445 -16.12 -31.98 3.47
C ALA A 445 -16.48 -30.63 2.85
N PHE A 446 -16.35 -29.53 3.61
CA PHE A 446 -16.55 -28.17 3.09
C PHE A 446 -15.57 -27.83 1.97
N LEU A 447 -14.27 -28.08 2.16
CA LEU A 447 -13.26 -27.81 1.14
C LEU A 447 -13.48 -28.66 -0.12
N GLN A 448 -13.91 -29.92 0.04
CA GLN A 448 -14.25 -30.79 -1.09
C GLN A 448 -15.46 -30.27 -1.87
N ALA A 449 -16.51 -29.82 -1.17
CA ALA A 449 -17.68 -29.22 -1.81
C ALA A 449 -17.30 -27.91 -2.53
N ALA A 450 -16.50 -27.04 -1.91
CA ALA A 450 -16.04 -25.80 -2.51
C ALA A 450 -15.17 -26.05 -3.75
N GLN A 451 -14.31 -27.07 -3.72
CA GLN A 451 -13.52 -27.50 -4.88
C GLN A 451 -14.42 -27.99 -6.02
N GLN A 452 -15.33 -28.92 -5.74
CA GLN A 452 -16.24 -29.48 -6.76
C GLN A 452 -17.11 -28.39 -7.39
N ASP A 453 -17.59 -27.45 -6.57
CA ASP A 453 -18.33 -26.30 -7.06
C ASP A 453 -17.46 -25.38 -7.94
N PHE A 454 -16.21 -25.14 -7.53
CA PHE A 454 -15.27 -24.31 -8.30
C PHE A 454 -15.03 -24.86 -9.70
N GLU A 455 -14.99 -26.18 -9.88
CA GLU A 455 -14.87 -26.81 -11.21
C GLU A 455 -16.05 -26.50 -12.13
N THR A 456 -17.24 -26.21 -11.57
CA THR A 456 -18.44 -25.83 -12.34
C THR A 456 -18.48 -24.35 -12.73
N VAL A 457 -17.62 -23.52 -12.13
CA VAL A 457 -17.54 -22.09 -12.42
C VAL A 457 -17.07 -21.87 -13.86
N ASP A 458 -17.75 -20.99 -14.59
CA ASP A 458 -17.32 -20.60 -15.92
C ASP A 458 -16.08 -19.71 -15.83
N LYS A 459 -15.03 -20.13 -16.53
CA LYS A 459 -13.66 -19.58 -16.47
C LYS A 459 -13.15 -19.37 -17.90
N PRO A 460 -13.75 -18.47 -18.69
CA PRO A 460 -13.27 -18.18 -20.04
C PRO A 460 -11.82 -17.72 -19.97
N ASP A 461 -10.95 -18.33 -20.77
CA ASP A 461 -9.51 -18.05 -20.81
C ASP A 461 -8.81 -18.10 -19.44
N ASN A 462 -9.29 -18.98 -18.55
CA ASN A 462 -8.82 -19.09 -17.16
C ASN A 462 -9.00 -17.80 -16.34
N VAL A 463 -9.97 -16.94 -16.66
CA VAL A 463 -10.24 -15.71 -15.93
C VAL A 463 -11.47 -15.87 -15.03
N ILE A 464 -11.34 -15.50 -13.76
CA ILE A 464 -12.46 -15.34 -12.82
C ILE A 464 -12.87 -13.87 -12.80
N PRO A 465 -14.18 -13.55 -12.93
CA PRO A 465 -14.68 -12.19 -12.84
C PRO A 465 -14.16 -11.45 -11.60
N HIS A 466 -13.75 -10.20 -11.77
CA HIS A 466 -13.21 -9.38 -10.67
C HIS A 466 -14.28 -8.91 -9.67
N LYS A 467 -15.55 -9.03 -10.06
CA LYS A 467 -16.73 -8.61 -9.30
C LYS A 467 -17.77 -9.73 -9.26
N ASN A 468 -18.53 -9.74 -8.19
CA ASN A 468 -19.71 -10.56 -7.99
C ASN A 468 -20.95 -9.70 -8.29
N ASP A 469 -21.16 -9.34 -9.56
CA ASP A 469 -22.17 -8.33 -9.97
C ASP A 469 -23.63 -8.70 -9.62
N PHE A 470 -23.89 -9.97 -9.32
CA PHE A 470 -25.19 -10.43 -8.85
C PHE A 470 -25.46 -10.09 -7.37
N ILE A 471 -24.42 -9.78 -6.58
CA ILE A 471 -24.59 -9.28 -5.21
C ILE A 471 -25.29 -7.91 -5.28
N HIS A 472 -26.39 -7.77 -4.55
CA HIS A 472 -27.32 -6.64 -4.59
C HIS A 472 -28.15 -6.47 -5.87
N ALA A 473 -28.22 -7.48 -6.74
CA ALA A 473 -29.08 -7.42 -7.92
C ALA A 473 -30.57 -7.27 -7.54
N ASP A 474 -31.01 -7.98 -6.50
CA ASP A 474 -32.41 -8.01 -6.06
C ASP A 474 -32.73 -6.98 -4.96
N LEU A 475 -31.74 -6.59 -4.13
CA LEU A 475 -31.91 -5.68 -3.01
C LEU A 475 -30.64 -4.85 -2.77
N LYS A 476 -30.73 -3.52 -2.96
CA LYS A 476 -29.59 -2.59 -2.76
C LYS A 476 -29.66 -1.82 -1.44
N GLU A 477 -30.88 -1.56 -0.99
CA GLU A 477 -31.17 -0.80 0.21
C GLU A 477 -32.37 -1.42 0.94
N VAL A 478 -32.42 -1.22 2.25
CA VAL A 478 -33.51 -1.66 3.11
C VAL A 478 -34.29 -0.45 3.59
N GLU A 479 -35.61 -0.51 3.51
CA GLU A 479 -36.49 0.46 4.15
C GLU A 479 -36.72 0.09 5.61
N LEU A 480 -36.20 0.93 6.51
CA LEU A 480 -36.37 0.82 7.95
C LEU A 480 -37.50 1.74 8.43
N ASP A 481 -38.42 1.17 9.20
CA ASP A 481 -39.47 1.93 9.90
C ASP A 481 -38.99 2.29 11.31
N LEU A 482 -38.39 3.49 11.45
CA LEU A 482 -37.80 3.93 12.72
C LEU A 482 -38.86 4.18 13.80
N SER A 483 -40.15 4.31 13.44
CA SER A 483 -41.23 4.48 14.40
C SER A 483 -41.49 3.23 15.25
N LYS A 484 -41.07 2.06 14.74
CA LYS A 484 -41.18 0.77 15.44
C LYS A 484 -39.94 0.39 16.25
N MET A 485 -38.88 1.20 16.19
CA MET A 485 -37.65 0.96 16.94
C MET A 485 -37.69 1.61 18.32
N ASP A 486 -37.28 0.86 19.34
CA ASP A 486 -37.06 1.39 20.69
C ASP A 486 -35.75 2.19 20.77
N ASN A 487 -35.53 2.91 21.87
CA ASN A 487 -34.34 3.74 22.05
C ASN A 487 -33.03 2.94 22.01
N HIS A 488 -33.05 1.65 22.37
CA HIS A 488 -31.87 0.81 22.29
C HIS A 488 -31.52 0.47 20.83
N ALA A 489 -32.51 0.04 20.04
CA ALA A 489 -32.35 -0.22 18.61
C ALA A 489 -31.95 1.04 17.84
N LEU A 490 -32.51 2.20 18.19
CA LEU A 490 -32.14 3.49 17.61
C LEU A 490 -30.70 3.88 17.94
N GLN A 491 -30.26 3.68 19.17
CA GLN A 491 -28.86 3.91 19.58
C GLN A 491 -27.91 3.05 18.77
N VAL A 492 -28.23 1.77 18.64
CA VAL A 492 -27.45 0.81 17.88
C VAL A 492 -27.39 1.19 16.39
N LEU A 493 -28.51 1.61 15.79
CA LEU A 493 -28.54 2.09 14.41
C LEU A 493 -27.72 3.39 14.25
N TYR A 494 -27.81 4.31 15.20
CA TYR A 494 -27.03 5.54 15.21
C TYR A 494 -25.52 5.27 15.22
N GLU A 495 -25.05 4.35 16.06
CA GLU A 495 -23.64 3.92 16.10
C GLU A 495 -23.21 3.28 14.77
N ASP A 496 -24.06 2.43 14.21
CA ASP A 496 -23.84 1.74 12.94
C ASP A 496 -23.77 2.69 11.73
N ILE A 497 -24.59 3.74 11.71
CA ILE A 497 -24.51 4.84 10.73
C ILE A 497 -23.19 5.60 10.89
N ASN A 498 -22.76 5.83 12.13
CA ASN A 498 -21.52 6.57 12.41
C ASN A 498 -20.24 5.83 11.96
N ARG A 499 -20.33 4.51 11.75
CA ARG A 499 -19.26 3.64 11.21
C ARG A 499 -19.16 3.64 9.67
N TYR A 500 -19.98 4.39 8.95
CA TYR A 500 -19.83 4.53 7.50
C TYR A 500 -18.58 5.35 7.15
N GLU A 501 -17.75 4.83 6.24
CA GLU A 501 -16.54 5.50 5.77
C GLU A 501 -16.84 6.71 4.87
N ASP A 502 -17.89 6.65 4.05
CA ASP A 502 -18.32 7.75 3.18
C ASP A 502 -18.98 8.88 4.01
N PRO A 503 -18.34 10.06 4.15
CA PRO A 503 -18.86 11.15 4.96
C PRO A 503 -20.18 11.72 4.43
N LYS A 504 -20.38 11.70 3.10
CA LYS A 504 -21.59 12.21 2.44
C LYS A 504 -22.77 11.29 2.69
N LEU A 505 -22.55 9.98 2.56
CA LEU A 505 -23.57 8.99 2.88
C LEU A 505 -23.93 9.02 4.36
N LYS A 506 -22.92 9.02 5.24
CA LYS A 506 -23.10 9.15 6.70
C LYS A 506 -23.96 10.36 7.06
N LYS A 507 -23.63 11.54 6.53
CA LYS A 507 -24.41 12.77 6.76
C LYS A 507 -25.86 12.64 6.28
N THR A 508 -26.07 12.04 5.10
CA THR A 508 -27.40 11.81 4.53
C THR A 508 -28.25 10.89 5.42
N LEU A 509 -27.66 9.79 5.91
CA LEU A 509 -28.33 8.84 6.79
C LEU A 509 -28.67 9.46 8.15
N LEU A 510 -27.75 10.21 8.76
CA LEU A 510 -28.00 10.91 10.03
C LEU A 510 -29.11 11.96 9.89
N THR A 511 -29.16 12.68 8.75
CA THR A 511 -30.22 13.64 8.47
C THR A 511 -31.59 12.95 8.38
N GLN A 512 -31.69 11.84 7.64
CA GLN A 512 -32.94 11.05 7.56
C GLN A 512 -33.35 10.52 8.93
N PHE A 513 -32.40 9.96 9.68
CA PHE A 513 -32.62 9.40 11.01
C PHE A 513 -33.24 10.45 11.95
N LYS A 514 -32.69 11.67 11.98
CA LYS A 514 -33.21 12.78 12.79
C LYS A 514 -34.57 13.30 12.33
N GLN A 515 -34.81 13.34 11.03
CA GLN A 515 -36.11 13.76 10.49
C GLN A 515 -37.22 12.79 10.91
N GLU A 516 -36.94 11.50 10.91
CA GLU A 516 -37.91 10.46 11.29
C GLU A 516 -38.04 10.28 12.81
N ARG A 517 -36.96 10.50 13.59
CA ARG A 517 -36.95 10.39 15.06
C ARG A 517 -36.31 11.62 15.74
N PRO A 518 -36.96 12.79 15.69
CA PRO A 518 -36.46 14.00 16.34
C PRO A 518 -36.49 13.93 17.87
N ASP A 519 -37.23 12.97 18.43
CA ASP A 519 -37.35 12.71 19.87
C ASP A 519 -36.16 11.95 20.46
N PHE A 520 -35.39 11.24 19.63
CA PHE A 520 -34.29 10.40 20.09
C PHE A 520 -33.02 11.21 20.35
N LYS A 521 -32.50 11.13 21.58
CA LYS A 521 -31.21 11.71 21.97
C LYS A 521 -30.15 10.61 22.03
N PRO A 522 -29.15 10.58 21.13
CA PRO A 522 -28.12 9.56 21.13
C PRO A 522 -27.24 9.66 22.37
N LYS A 523 -27.00 8.54 23.04
CA LYS A 523 -26.00 8.42 24.09
C LYS A 523 -24.62 8.36 23.45
N ILE A 524 -23.75 9.32 23.74
CA ILE A 524 -22.34 9.23 23.33
C ILE A 524 -21.52 8.72 24.50
N ASP A 525 -20.53 7.88 24.19
CA ASP A 525 -19.56 7.41 25.15
C ASP A 525 -18.58 8.52 25.55
N ALA A 526 -18.90 9.22 26.65
CA ALA A 526 -18.04 10.24 27.23
C ALA A 526 -16.65 9.69 27.60
N ARG A 527 -16.53 8.40 27.95
CA ARG A 527 -15.23 7.76 28.23
C ARG A 527 -14.38 7.72 26.97
N GLN A 528 -14.97 7.37 25.83
CA GLN A 528 -14.26 7.36 24.55
C GLN A 528 -13.77 8.76 24.16
N PHE A 529 -14.59 9.80 24.37
CA PHE A 529 -14.17 11.18 24.15
C PHE A 529 -12.96 11.56 25.01
N LEU A 530 -13.02 11.29 26.32
CA LEU A 530 -11.90 11.53 27.25
C LEU A 530 -10.65 10.75 26.84
N GLN A 531 -10.83 9.51 26.36
CA GLN A 531 -9.74 8.65 25.90
C GLN A 531 -9.06 9.18 24.64
N HIS A 532 -9.82 9.66 23.65
CA HIS A 532 -9.26 10.29 22.45
C HIS A 532 -8.41 11.52 22.80
N VAL A 533 -8.88 12.35 23.74
CA VAL A 533 -8.14 13.50 24.24
C VAL A 533 -6.84 13.07 24.92
N ALA A 534 -6.90 12.05 25.79
CA ALA A 534 -5.72 11.51 26.47
C ALA A 534 -4.67 10.91 25.51
N TYR A 535 -5.13 10.35 24.39
CA TYR A 535 -4.28 9.76 23.36
C TYR A 535 -3.82 10.78 22.30
N GLY A 536 -4.15 12.06 22.46
CA GLY A 536 -3.78 13.11 21.51
C GLY A 536 -4.45 12.94 20.13
N GLN A 537 -5.59 12.24 20.07
CA GLN A 537 -6.39 11.97 18.88
C GLN A 537 -7.37 13.12 18.65
N GLN A 538 -6.80 14.28 18.26
CA GLN A 538 -7.53 15.54 18.20
C GLN A 538 -8.70 15.50 17.21
N ASP A 539 -8.50 14.92 16.02
CA ASP A 539 -9.52 14.89 14.98
C ASP A 539 -10.67 13.96 15.37
N GLU A 540 -10.37 12.83 16.00
CA GLU A 540 -11.36 11.89 16.53
C GLU A 540 -12.15 12.50 17.69
N ALA A 541 -11.48 13.23 18.59
CA ALA A 541 -12.14 13.97 19.67
C ALA A 541 -13.03 15.10 19.13
N GLU A 542 -12.53 15.90 18.18
CA GLU A 542 -13.29 16.99 17.55
C GLU A 542 -14.50 16.46 16.76
N ALA A 543 -14.37 15.31 16.08
CA ALA A 543 -15.48 14.66 15.40
C ALA A 543 -16.63 14.26 16.33
N LEU A 544 -16.36 14.01 17.62
CA LEU A 544 -17.39 13.78 18.63
C LEU A 544 -18.10 15.08 19.05
N LEU A 545 -17.40 16.22 19.02
CA LEU A 545 -17.93 17.55 19.35
C LEU A 545 -18.65 18.24 18.19
N GLN A 546 -18.24 17.98 16.94
CA GLN A 546 -18.87 18.49 15.73
C GLN A 546 -20.16 17.74 15.35
N LYS A 547 -20.67 16.87 16.24
CA LYS A 547 -21.95 16.21 16.03
C LYS A 547 -23.06 17.25 16.01
N GLU A 548 -24.07 16.98 15.18
CA GLU A 548 -25.16 17.91 14.88
C GLU A 548 -26.10 18.23 16.08
N ASP A 549 -25.76 17.83 17.30
CA ASP A 549 -26.46 18.23 18.53
C ASP A 549 -25.50 19.05 19.40
N PRO A 550 -25.59 20.40 19.37
CA PRO A 550 -24.76 21.27 20.19
C PRO A 550 -24.89 20.99 21.69
N GLN A 551 -26.04 20.53 22.17
CA GLN A 551 -26.25 20.25 23.60
C GLN A 551 -25.39 19.06 24.05
N LEU A 552 -25.31 18.04 23.21
CA LEU A 552 -24.52 16.85 23.45
C LEU A 552 -23.01 17.13 23.42
N ALA A 553 -22.56 18.06 22.57
CA ALA A 553 -21.18 18.55 22.60
C ALA A 553 -20.86 19.20 23.96
N GLN A 554 -21.78 20.03 24.50
CA GLN A 554 -21.59 20.64 25.82
C GLN A 554 -21.64 19.61 26.96
N GLU A 555 -22.47 18.56 26.86
CA GLU A 555 -22.46 17.45 27.81
C GLU A 555 -21.12 16.70 27.82
N LEU A 556 -20.52 16.45 26.65
CA LEU A 556 -19.19 15.82 26.56
C LEU A 556 -18.08 16.68 27.17
N LEU A 557 -18.12 17.99 26.90
CA LEU A 557 -17.13 18.93 27.45
C LEU A 557 -17.18 19.01 28.99
N LYS A 558 -18.38 18.87 29.57
CA LYS A 558 -18.60 18.85 31.02
C LYS A 558 -18.45 17.48 31.67
N ALA A 559 -18.19 16.42 30.89
CA ALA A 559 -18.05 15.08 31.43
C ALA A 559 -16.86 15.01 32.40
N ASP A 560 -17.15 14.74 33.67
CA ASP A 560 -16.19 14.58 34.75
C ASP A 560 -16.46 13.29 35.54
N ASN A 561 -15.58 12.92 36.47
CA ASN A 561 -15.69 11.74 37.33
C ASN A 561 -15.77 10.39 36.57
N ILE A 562 -15.35 10.36 35.31
CA ILE A 562 -15.25 9.17 34.47
C ILE A 562 -13.78 8.79 34.34
N ALA A 563 -13.42 7.57 34.74
CA ALA A 563 -12.04 7.11 34.69
C ALA A 563 -11.58 6.79 33.26
N PHE A 564 -10.44 7.37 32.86
CA PHE A 564 -9.71 7.09 31.62
C PHE A 564 -8.20 7.07 31.87
N THR A 565 -7.45 6.36 31.03
CA THR A 565 -6.01 6.11 31.25
C THR A 565 -5.20 6.52 30.02
N ASP A 566 -4.16 7.33 30.19
CA ASP A 566 -3.30 7.70 29.07
C ASP A 566 -2.26 6.61 28.73
N TYR A 567 -1.44 6.83 27.70
CA TYR A 567 -0.49 5.83 27.25
C TYR A 567 0.63 5.51 28.27
N SER A 568 0.88 6.40 29.22
CA SER A 568 1.89 6.22 30.27
C SER A 568 1.30 5.51 31.50
N GLY A 569 0.05 5.04 31.44
CA GLY A 569 -0.61 4.30 32.52
C GLY A 569 -1.15 5.19 33.64
N ARG A 570 -1.23 6.50 33.44
CA ARG A 570 -1.83 7.44 34.40
C ARG A 570 -3.34 7.44 34.24
N THR A 571 -4.08 7.22 35.32
CA THR A 571 -5.54 7.19 35.32
C THR A 571 -6.12 8.46 35.93
N PHE A 572 -6.95 9.15 35.16
CA PHE A 572 -7.58 10.43 35.51
C PHE A 572 -9.10 10.27 35.65
N THR A 573 -9.72 11.18 36.40
CA THR A 573 -11.19 11.29 36.55
C THR A 573 -11.70 12.71 36.30
N CYS A 574 -10.93 13.50 35.57
CA CYS A 574 -11.22 14.90 35.27
C CYS A 574 -11.91 15.08 33.90
N THR A 575 -12.19 16.33 33.54
CA THR A 575 -12.68 16.69 32.21
C THR A 575 -11.57 16.59 31.15
N ALA A 576 -11.98 16.52 29.88
CA ALA A 576 -11.07 16.58 28.74
C ALA A 576 -10.14 17.81 28.79
N TYR A 577 -10.69 18.96 29.18
CA TYR A 577 -9.92 20.20 29.21
C TYR A 577 -8.93 20.25 30.37
N GLU A 578 -9.28 19.77 31.56
CA GLU A 578 -8.34 19.67 32.68
C GLU A 578 -7.15 18.77 32.35
N TYR A 579 -7.37 17.62 31.69
CA TYR A 579 -6.26 16.78 31.22
C TYR A 579 -5.39 17.51 30.19
N ALA A 580 -5.98 18.13 29.17
CA ALA A 580 -5.23 18.86 28.15
C ALA A 580 -4.45 20.04 28.75
N TYR A 581 -5.01 20.70 29.77
CA TYR A 581 -4.37 21.77 30.53
C TYR A 581 -3.20 21.26 31.37
N TRP A 582 -3.38 20.16 32.11
CA TRP A 582 -2.31 19.51 32.86
C TRP A 582 -1.19 19.01 31.95
N ALA A 583 -1.53 18.33 30.86
CA ALA A 583 -0.56 17.80 29.91
C ALA A 583 0.18 18.89 29.12
N LYS A 584 -0.28 20.15 29.18
CA LYS A 584 0.18 21.27 28.34
C LYS A 584 -0.01 21.05 26.82
N ASP A 585 -1.02 20.27 26.41
CA ASP A 585 -1.35 20.09 24.99
C ASP A 585 -2.11 21.31 24.45
N SER A 586 -1.37 22.36 24.10
CA SER A 586 -1.92 23.63 23.60
C SER A 586 -2.80 23.44 22.37
N HIS A 587 -2.48 22.51 21.46
CA HIS A 587 -3.27 22.27 20.26
C HIS A 587 -4.66 21.70 20.61
N MET A 588 -4.70 20.75 21.54
CA MET A 588 -5.96 20.18 22.03
C MET A 588 -6.77 21.23 22.81
N GLN A 589 -6.11 22.03 23.65
CA GLN A 589 -6.75 23.15 24.37
C GLN A 589 -7.44 24.12 23.38
N ARG A 590 -6.74 24.55 22.32
CA ARG A 590 -7.29 25.47 21.31
C ARG A 590 -8.47 24.86 20.55
N MET A 591 -8.45 23.56 20.27
CA MET A 591 -9.60 22.87 19.67
C MET A 591 -10.80 22.87 20.62
N LEU A 592 -10.61 22.43 21.87
CA LEU A 592 -11.68 22.36 22.87
C LEU A 592 -12.27 23.75 23.18
N GLU A 593 -11.43 24.77 23.31
CA GLU A 593 -11.86 26.16 23.54
C GLU A 593 -12.86 26.67 22.50
N LYS A 594 -12.71 26.30 21.23
CA LYS A 594 -13.66 26.69 20.17
C LYS A 594 -15.08 26.22 20.46
N HIS A 595 -15.22 25.04 21.07
CA HIS A 595 -16.52 24.45 21.41
C HIS A 595 -17.01 24.86 22.81
N ILE A 596 -16.11 25.00 23.77
CA ILE A 596 -16.41 25.50 25.13
C ILE A 596 -16.98 26.91 25.05
N ARG A 597 -16.44 27.77 24.18
CA ARG A 597 -16.91 29.15 23.97
C ARG A 597 -18.18 29.25 23.12
N LEU A 598 -18.94 28.16 22.95
CA LEU A 598 -20.29 28.22 22.38
C LEU A 598 -21.38 28.26 23.47
N ASP A 599 -21.01 28.00 24.74
CA ASP A 599 -21.92 27.92 25.87
C ASP A 599 -21.30 28.53 27.13
N GLU A 600 -21.95 29.54 27.70
CA GLU A 600 -21.40 30.30 28.83
C GLU A 600 -21.32 29.45 30.11
N ASP A 601 -22.29 28.57 30.33
CA ASP A 601 -22.31 27.67 31.49
C ASP A 601 -21.14 26.68 31.44
N THR A 602 -20.88 26.11 30.25
CA THR A 602 -19.74 25.21 30.04
C THR A 602 -18.41 25.94 30.16
N ARG A 603 -18.29 27.15 29.59
CA ARG A 603 -17.09 28.01 29.77
C ARG A 603 -16.80 28.27 31.24
N GLN A 604 -17.80 28.69 32.01
CA GLN A 604 -17.66 29.02 33.42
C GLN A 604 -17.31 27.78 34.26
N PHE A 605 -17.98 26.64 34.00
CA PHE A 605 -17.68 25.37 34.64
C PHE A 605 -16.22 24.94 34.42
N ILE A 606 -15.72 25.00 33.18
CA ILE A 606 -14.33 24.64 32.87
C ILE A 606 -13.34 25.63 33.50
N LEU A 607 -13.64 26.94 33.46
CA LEU A 607 -12.80 27.96 34.08
C LEU A 607 -12.61 27.72 35.58
N GLU A 608 -13.68 27.43 36.31
CA GLU A 608 -13.62 27.17 37.75
C GLU A 608 -12.77 25.94 38.08
N ARG A 609 -12.86 24.88 37.27
CA ARG A 609 -12.07 23.66 37.46
C ARG A 609 -10.59 23.88 37.19
N VAL A 610 -10.25 24.61 36.12
CA VAL A 610 -8.85 24.98 35.83
C VAL A 610 -8.28 25.87 36.93
N GLN A 611 -9.06 26.82 37.44
CA GLN A 611 -8.64 27.65 38.58
C GLN A 611 -8.37 26.84 39.85
N GLN A 612 -9.13 25.76 40.08
CA GLN A 612 -8.88 24.86 41.22
C GLN A 612 -7.55 24.11 41.12
N ILE A 613 -7.06 23.80 39.92
CA ILE A 613 -5.73 23.17 39.73
C ILE A 613 -4.62 24.12 40.22
N GLU A 614 -4.77 25.40 39.93
CA GLU A 614 -3.82 26.48 40.25
C GLU A 614 -3.97 27.03 41.68
N GLU A 615 -5.07 26.70 42.37
CA GLU A 615 -5.39 27.21 43.71
C GLU A 615 -4.34 26.77 44.74
N LEU A 616 -3.74 27.72 45.46
CA LEU A 616 -2.79 27.42 46.53
C LEU A 616 -3.51 26.84 47.74
N VAL A 617 -3.11 25.62 48.14
CA VAL A 617 -3.66 24.96 49.32
C VAL A 617 -2.67 25.09 50.48
N ASN A 618 -3.19 25.46 51.66
CA ASN A 618 -2.40 25.48 52.89
C ASN A 618 -1.97 24.06 53.26
N LEU A 619 -0.70 23.89 53.59
CA LEU A 619 -0.14 22.61 54.00
C LEU A 619 -0.73 22.16 55.35
N PRO A 620 -0.73 20.84 55.64
CA PRO A 620 -1.12 20.32 56.94
C PRO A 620 -0.33 21.01 58.08
N PRO A 621 -0.88 21.11 59.30
CA PRO A 621 -0.21 21.74 60.46
C PRO A 621 1.18 21.15 60.78
N ASP A 622 1.42 19.93 60.31
CA ASP A 622 2.59 19.07 60.55
C ASP A 622 3.70 19.30 59.52
N ALA A 623 3.43 20.06 58.44
CA ALA A 623 4.44 20.46 57.46
C ALA A 623 5.41 21.47 58.08
N GLY A 624 6.71 21.28 57.87
CA GLY A 624 7.76 22.05 58.54
C GLY A 624 7.60 23.57 58.36
N LEU A 625 8.11 24.34 59.34
CA LEU A 625 8.05 25.81 59.47
C LEU A 625 8.53 26.64 58.25
N PHE A 626 9.00 26.01 57.17
CA PHE A 626 9.56 26.63 55.96
C PHE A 626 8.92 26.13 54.65
N GLU A 627 7.85 25.34 54.68
CA GLU A 627 7.19 24.90 53.45
C GLU A 627 6.18 25.94 52.95
N HIS A 628 6.30 26.34 51.68
CA HIS A 628 5.42 27.30 51.03
C HIS A 628 4.13 26.63 50.53
N PRO A 629 2.98 27.33 50.50
CA PRO A 629 1.76 26.85 49.88
C PRO A 629 2.03 26.37 48.45
N LYS A 630 1.52 25.18 48.10
CA LYS A 630 1.63 24.60 46.76
C LYS A 630 0.27 24.62 46.07
N PRO A 631 0.22 24.70 44.72
CA PRO A 631 -1.03 24.52 44.00
C PRO A 631 -1.65 23.17 44.33
N ARG A 632 -2.98 23.08 44.30
CA ARG A 632 -3.74 21.85 44.53
C ARG A 632 -3.33 20.74 43.56
N GLY A 633 -3.05 21.10 42.31
CA GLY A 633 -2.71 20.16 41.25
C GLY A 633 -3.91 19.34 40.76
N LEU A 634 -3.73 18.74 39.58
CA LEU A 634 -4.65 17.74 39.04
C LEU A 634 -4.32 16.38 39.66
N HIS A 635 -5.37 15.69 40.13
CA HIS A 635 -5.24 14.34 40.70
C HIS A 635 -5.22 13.27 39.61
N TYR A 636 -4.30 12.32 39.74
CA TYR A 636 -4.31 11.08 38.97
C TYR A 636 -3.67 9.95 39.76
N THR A 637 -3.87 8.72 39.29
CA THR A 637 -3.27 7.53 39.90
C THR A 637 -2.41 6.73 38.94
N THR A 638 -1.37 6.09 39.47
CA THR A 638 -0.56 5.09 38.76
C THR A 638 -0.53 3.77 39.55
N ARG A 639 0.02 2.71 38.95
CA ARG A 639 0.26 1.42 39.65
C ARG A 639 1.75 1.20 39.84
N ASP A 640 2.15 0.72 41.03
CA ASP A 640 3.51 0.22 41.27
C ASP A 640 3.70 -1.20 40.69
N GLU A 641 4.94 -1.71 40.77
CA GLU A 641 5.28 -3.07 40.32
C GLU A 641 4.51 -4.17 41.08
N GLN A 642 3.97 -3.87 42.26
CA GLN A 642 3.16 -4.77 43.07
C GLN A 642 1.65 -4.60 42.81
N GLY A 643 1.27 -3.71 41.88
CA GLY A 643 -0.11 -3.41 41.48
C GLY A 643 -0.87 -2.46 42.40
N ASN A 644 -0.23 -1.90 43.43
CA ASN A 644 -0.84 -0.93 44.35
C ASN A 644 -1.04 0.41 43.66
N THR A 645 -2.11 1.11 44.04
CA THR A 645 -2.43 2.44 43.50
C THR A 645 -1.63 3.50 44.23
N ILE A 646 -0.96 4.37 43.48
CA ILE A 646 -0.26 5.55 43.98
C ILE A 646 -1.02 6.79 43.51
N ASP A 647 -1.33 7.69 44.43
CA ASP A 647 -1.96 8.97 44.14
C ASP A 647 -0.92 10.07 43.88
N HIS A 648 -1.20 10.92 42.89
CA HIS A 648 -0.37 12.05 42.48
C HIS A 648 -1.20 13.33 42.40
N TRP A 649 -0.57 14.46 42.71
CA TRP A 649 -1.15 15.81 42.56
C TRP A 649 -0.10 16.73 41.94
N GLU A 650 -0.29 17.05 40.66
CA GLU A 650 0.65 17.88 39.90
C GLU A 650 -0.12 18.98 39.16
N THR A 651 0.39 20.22 39.17
CA THR A 651 -0.26 21.32 38.45
C THR A 651 -0.23 21.10 36.94
N HIS A 652 0.93 20.68 36.43
CA HIS A 652 1.15 20.35 35.02
C HIS A 652 2.16 19.22 34.90
N PHE A 653 2.17 18.56 33.75
CA PHE A 653 3.19 17.58 33.41
C PHE A 653 4.58 18.23 33.42
N ASP A 654 5.52 17.58 34.12
CA ASP A 654 6.91 18.03 34.25
C ASP A 654 7.82 17.33 33.22
N LEU A 655 8.33 18.10 32.26
CA LEU A 655 9.32 17.61 31.27
C LEU A 655 10.75 17.55 31.83
N THR A 656 10.99 18.03 33.04
CA THR A 656 12.31 18.07 33.67
C THR A 656 13.01 16.71 33.76
N PRO A 657 12.35 15.58 34.07
CA PRO A 657 13.01 14.26 34.08
C PRO A 657 13.67 13.91 32.74
N LEU A 658 12.98 14.13 31.61
CA LEU A 658 13.52 13.86 30.28
C LEU A 658 14.67 14.82 29.92
N LYS A 659 14.52 16.11 30.24
CA LYS A 659 15.59 17.10 30.03
C LYS A 659 16.85 16.74 30.82
N ARG A 660 16.71 16.35 32.09
CA ARG A 660 17.84 15.92 32.94
C ARG A 660 18.51 14.64 32.44
N ALA A 661 17.74 13.67 31.95
CA ALA A 661 18.30 12.45 31.39
C ALA A 661 19.15 12.74 30.13
N LEU A 662 18.66 13.63 29.25
CA LEU A 662 19.42 14.08 28.07
C LEU A 662 20.67 14.89 28.48
N GLU A 663 20.56 15.80 29.45
CA GLU A 663 21.70 16.54 30.01
C GLU A 663 22.76 15.60 30.59
N HIS A 664 22.34 14.57 31.35
CA HIS A 664 23.22 13.57 31.92
C HIS A 664 23.96 12.78 30.83
N TYR A 665 23.25 12.31 29.81
CA TYR A 665 23.84 11.63 28.66
C TYR A 665 24.89 12.51 27.94
N VAL A 666 24.54 13.78 27.65
CA VAL A 666 25.44 14.73 26.98
C VAL A 666 26.69 15.01 27.83
N LYS A 667 26.51 15.15 29.15
CA LYS A 667 27.62 15.37 30.09
C LYS A 667 28.58 14.17 30.11
N GLU A 668 28.06 12.96 30.35
CA GLU A 668 28.88 11.73 30.41
C GLU A 668 29.61 11.48 29.08
N TYR A 669 28.98 11.79 27.95
CA TYR A 669 29.62 11.67 26.65
C TYR A 669 30.83 12.62 26.50
N ASN A 670 30.70 13.87 26.97
CA ASN A 670 31.74 14.91 26.84
C ASN A 670 32.94 14.69 27.76
N GLU A 671 32.73 14.14 28.95
CA GLU A 671 33.79 13.94 29.95
C GLU A 671 34.80 12.84 29.54
N LYS A 672 34.48 12.01 28.54
CA LYS A 672 35.30 10.88 28.09
C LYS A 672 35.63 10.97 26.58
N PRO A 673 36.70 11.69 26.18
CA PRO A 673 37.04 11.90 24.77
C PRO A 673 37.65 10.68 24.06
N ASN A 674 38.31 9.77 24.79
CA ASN A 674 38.86 8.50 24.28
C ASN A 674 38.02 7.32 24.81
N LYS A 675 36.91 7.02 24.13
CA LYS A 675 35.91 6.04 24.60
C LYS A 675 36.41 4.60 24.41
N SER A 676 36.49 3.85 25.51
CA SER A 676 36.67 2.39 25.51
C SER A 676 35.33 1.68 25.29
N GLY A 677 35.33 0.36 25.07
CA GLY A 677 34.10 -0.42 24.95
C GLY A 677 33.18 -0.31 26.18
N ALA A 678 33.75 -0.23 27.38
CA ALA A 678 33.00 -0.07 28.63
C ALA A 678 32.34 1.32 28.76
N ASP A 679 32.96 2.35 28.17
CA ASP A 679 32.38 3.70 28.18
C ASP A 679 31.15 3.77 27.26
N TRP A 680 31.16 3.04 26.16
CA TRP A 680 30.01 2.92 25.28
C TRP A 680 28.86 2.14 25.90
N GLU A 681 29.16 1.04 26.60
CA GLU A 681 28.15 0.28 27.35
C GLU A 681 27.46 1.14 28.42
N GLN A 682 28.21 1.98 29.13
CA GLN A 682 27.64 2.93 30.10
C GLN A 682 26.72 3.96 29.42
N LEU A 683 27.14 4.53 28.28
CA LEU A 683 26.34 5.51 27.54
C LEU A 683 25.06 4.88 26.96
N ASP A 684 25.12 3.64 26.50
CA ASP A 684 23.96 2.90 26.04
C ASP A 684 22.99 2.61 27.19
N LYS A 685 23.52 2.32 28.37
CA LYS A 685 22.71 2.17 29.58
C LYS A 685 21.97 3.46 29.93
N ILE A 686 22.66 4.59 29.97
CA ILE A 686 22.03 5.91 30.24
C ILE A 686 20.96 6.20 29.17
N TRP A 687 21.28 5.94 27.91
CA TRP A 687 20.37 6.19 26.79
C TRP A 687 19.08 5.37 26.88
N VAL A 688 19.18 4.07 27.14
CA VAL A 688 18.01 3.19 27.20
C VAL A 688 17.28 3.34 28.53
N GLU A 689 17.99 3.25 29.64
CA GLU A 689 17.39 3.16 30.97
C GLU A 689 17.02 4.51 31.59
N GLU A 690 17.62 5.62 31.18
CA GLU A 690 17.25 6.94 31.68
C GLU A 690 16.46 7.74 30.63
N VAL A 691 17.06 7.98 29.46
CA VAL A 691 16.40 8.77 28.40
C VAL A 691 15.17 8.03 27.86
N GLY A 692 15.33 6.76 27.48
CA GLY A 692 14.23 5.95 26.95
C GLY A 692 13.08 5.78 27.94
N ARG A 693 13.35 5.63 29.25
CA ARG A 693 12.30 5.57 30.29
C ARG A 693 11.57 6.90 30.41
N ALA A 694 12.30 8.00 30.49
CA ALA A 694 11.67 9.32 30.55
C ALA A 694 10.87 9.66 29.27
N GLN A 695 11.29 9.16 28.10
CA GLN A 695 10.53 9.25 26.85
C GLN A 695 9.22 8.45 26.89
N ARG A 696 9.21 7.28 27.53
CA ARG A 696 8.00 6.45 27.66
C ARG A 696 6.91 7.12 28.51
N ASP A 697 7.29 8.00 29.43
CA ASP A 697 6.38 8.62 30.40
C ASP A 697 5.74 9.95 29.92
N VAL A 698 6.11 10.44 28.73
CA VAL A 698 5.59 11.71 28.20
C VAL A 698 4.14 11.60 27.72
N PRO A 699 3.31 12.66 27.83
CA PRO A 699 1.99 12.71 27.21
C PRO A 699 2.06 12.57 25.69
N ALA A 700 0.95 12.12 25.09
CA ALA A 700 0.89 11.80 23.67
C ALA A 700 1.37 12.94 22.75
N HIS A 701 1.06 14.19 23.08
CA HIS A 701 1.45 15.32 22.24
C HIS A 701 2.97 15.56 22.18
N ILE A 702 3.72 15.24 23.25
CA ILE A 702 5.19 15.30 23.24
C ILE A 702 5.75 14.17 22.38
N ALA A 703 5.18 12.96 22.49
CA ALA A 703 5.53 11.87 21.59
C ALA A 703 5.23 12.20 20.12
N GLN A 704 4.16 12.95 19.85
CA GLN A 704 3.82 13.44 18.50
C GLN A 704 4.83 14.48 17.99
N GLU A 705 5.38 15.35 18.86
CA GLU A 705 6.51 16.22 18.51
C GLU A 705 7.72 15.38 18.06
N TYR A 706 8.00 14.28 18.76
CA TYR A 706 9.00 13.29 18.36
C TYR A 706 8.62 12.51 17.10
N CYS A 707 7.36 12.38 16.73
CA CYS A 707 6.92 11.57 15.58
C CYS A 707 6.55 12.42 14.36
N HIS A 708 6.58 13.75 14.44
CA HIS A 708 6.15 14.63 13.35
C HIS A 708 6.94 14.36 12.04
N PRO A 709 6.29 14.19 10.88
CA PRO A 709 6.94 13.70 9.65
C PRO A 709 7.59 14.80 8.79
N ASP A 710 7.09 16.04 8.85
CA ASP A 710 7.50 17.08 7.88
C ASP A 710 8.49 18.12 8.43
N ARG A 711 8.93 18.01 9.69
CA ARG A 711 9.91 18.92 10.31
C ARG A 711 10.82 18.17 11.25
N SER A 712 11.95 18.74 11.62
CA SER A 712 12.88 18.17 12.60
C SER A 712 12.91 18.97 13.91
N PHE A 713 13.63 18.46 14.93
CA PHE A 713 13.91 19.25 16.14
C PHE A 713 14.97 20.33 15.92
N GLU A 714 15.83 20.19 14.91
CA GLU A 714 16.71 21.27 14.45
C GLU A 714 15.85 22.45 13.93
N ASP A 715 14.81 22.17 13.15
CA ASP A 715 13.89 23.20 12.62
C ASP A 715 13.13 23.94 13.74
N VAL A 716 12.64 23.20 14.74
CA VAL A 716 11.98 23.77 15.93
C VAL A 716 12.93 24.69 16.70
N THR A 717 14.16 24.23 16.91
CA THR A 717 15.19 25.01 17.61
C THR A 717 15.51 26.31 16.87
N ASN A 718 15.55 26.26 15.53
CA ASN A 718 15.86 27.41 14.68
C ASN A 718 14.66 28.36 14.46
N ASN A 719 13.43 27.85 14.59
CA ASN A 719 12.21 28.62 14.36
C ASN A 719 11.07 28.19 15.30
N GLN A 720 10.95 28.89 16.43
CA GLN A 720 9.90 28.63 17.41
C GLN A 720 8.47 28.92 16.90
N ALA A 721 8.28 29.61 15.77
CA ALA A 721 6.95 29.79 15.18
C ALA A 721 6.31 28.46 14.75
N LEU A 722 7.13 27.40 14.58
CA LEU A 722 6.67 26.03 14.34
C LEU A 722 6.01 25.39 15.57
N LEU A 723 6.04 26.04 16.73
CA LEU A 723 5.37 25.60 17.95
C LEU A 723 4.03 26.33 18.18
N ASP A 724 3.63 27.27 17.32
CA ASP A 724 2.37 28.00 17.46
C ASP A 724 1.17 27.03 17.39
N ALA A 725 0.41 26.95 18.49
CA ALA A 725 -0.74 26.08 18.62
C ALA A 725 -1.97 26.53 17.83
N THR A 726 -2.01 27.79 17.39
CA THR A 726 -3.11 28.32 16.58
C THR A 726 -3.09 27.80 15.15
N ASN A 727 -1.92 27.33 14.68
CA ASN A 727 -1.77 26.66 13.40
C ASN A 727 -1.83 25.13 13.57
N PRO A 728 -2.90 24.45 13.16
CA PRO A 728 -3.02 22.99 13.33
C PRO A 728 -1.99 22.21 12.52
N THR A 729 -1.41 22.78 11.46
CA THR A 729 -0.39 22.08 10.65
C THR A 729 0.95 21.98 11.37
N ASN A 730 1.17 22.76 12.43
CA ASN A 730 2.41 22.77 13.18
C ASN A 730 2.61 21.48 13.98
N LEU A 731 1.55 20.74 14.33
CA LEU A 731 1.66 19.44 15.02
C LEU A 731 0.76 18.40 14.36
N LYS A 732 1.36 17.50 13.57
CA LYS A 732 0.65 16.32 13.06
C LYS A 732 0.42 15.29 14.16
N ARG A 733 -0.83 14.88 14.38
CA ARG A 733 -1.28 13.93 15.40
C ARG A 733 -0.96 12.48 15.05
N GLN A 734 0.32 12.12 14.96
CA GLN A 734 0.77 10.74 14.71
C GLN A 734 1.76 10.25 15.75
N LEU A 735 1.70 8.95 16.06
CA LEU A 735 2.58 8.28 17.03
C LEU A 735 3.47 7.22 16.35
N LYS A 736 3.58 7.29 15.02
CA LYS A 736 4.45 6.41 14.24
C LYS A 736 5.76 7.12 13.95
N PHE A 737 6.85 6.40 14.14
CA PHE A 737 8.19 6.84 13.75
C PHE A 737 8.88 5.76 12.92
N ARG A 738 9.81 6.16 12.05
CA ARG A 738 10.43 5.26 11.07
C ARG A 738 11.79 4.79 11.56
N LYS A 739 11.99 3.48 11.77
CA LYS A 739 13.32 2.92 12.04
C LYS A 739 14.14 2.95 10.76
N LEU A 740 15.27 3.67 10.79
CA LEU A 740 16.07 3.90 9.59
C LEU A 740 16.70 2.62 9.03
N ASP A 741 17.18 1.73 9.91
CA ASP A 741 17.95 0.55 9.49
C ASP A 741 17.10 -0.49 8.76
N THR A 742 15.80 -0.55 9.06
CA THR A 742 14.85 -1.48 8.44
C THR A 742 13.85 -0.79 7.51
N ASN A 743 13.82 0.55 7.51
CA ASN A 743 12.79 1.39 6.86
C ASN A 743 11.35 1.03 7.29
N GLU A 744 11.18 0.38 8.45
CA GLU A 744 9.88 0.01 9.02
C GLU A 744 9.33 1.10 9.94
N TYR A 745 8.01 1.18 10.07
CA TYR A 745 7.35 2.09 11.00
C TYR A 745 7.05 1.40 12.33
N TYR A 746 7.50 2.01 13.42
CA TYR A 746 7.22 1.60 14.79
C TYR A 746 6.25 2.58 15.45
N LEU A 747 5.53 2.09 16.45
CA LEU A 747 4.67 2.92 17.29
C LEU A 747 5.44 3.37 18.53
N TRP A 748 5.28 4.65 18.92
CA TRP A 748 5.80 5.16 20.19
C TRP A 748 5.13 4.45 21.37
N PHE A 749 3.81 4.27 21.30
CA PHE A 749 3.02 3.52 22.28
C PHE A 749 2.40 2.29 21.61
N THR A 750 2.60 1.11 22.19
CA THR A 750 1.79 -0.08 21.86
C THR A 750 0.68 -0.23 22.89
N PRO A 751 -0.45 -0.90 22.56
CA PRO A 751 -1.47 -1.22 23.57
C PRO A 751 -0.82 -1.88 24.79
N ASP A 752 -1.18 -1.42 25.98
CA ASP A 752 -0.66 -1.88 27.27
C ASP A 752 0.87 -1.70 27.46
N SER A 753 1.54 -0.87 26.64
CA SER A 753 3.00 -0.68 26.71
C SER A 753 3.48 -0.26 28.08
N TYR A 754 2.70 0.52 28.84
CA TYR A 754 3.02 0.93 30.20
C TYR A 754 3.15 -0.26 31.18
N SER A 755 2.53 -1.41 30.87
CA SER A 755 2.50 -2.61 31.72
C SER A 755 3.53 -3.68 31.34
N VAL A 756 4.35 -3.45 30.30
CA VAL A 756 5.31 -4.43 29.79
C VAL A 756 6.73 -3.85 29.80
N ASP A 757 7.69 -4.62 30.29
CA ASP A 757 9.11 -4.26 30.36
C ASP A 757 9.84 -4.57 29.04
N SER A 758 9.37 -3.98 27.93
CA SER A 758 9.97 -4.17 26.61
C SER A 758 9.88 -2.91 25.73
N GLY A 759 10.81 -2.76 24.78
CA GLY A 759 10.77 -1.66 23.80
C GLY A 759 11.36 -0.34 24.32
N LEU A 760 10.64 0.77 24.13
CA LEU A 760 11.09 2.09 24.55
C LEU A 760 11.34 2.12 26.07
N GLY A 761 12.56 2.48 26.48
CA GLY A 761 12.99 2.52 27.89
C GLY A 761 13.55 1.22 28.46
N PHE A 762 13.52 0.12 27.69
CA PHE A 762 14.00 -1.19 28.12
C PHE A 762 14.95 -1.84 27.09
N SER A 763 14.73 -1.56 25.82
CA SER A 763 15.51 -2.08 24.69
C SER A 763 16.13 -0.97 23.86
N PHE A 764 15.50 0.22 23.82
CA PHE A 764 16.00 1.38 23.08
C PHE A 764 15.50 2.71 23.66
N GLY A 765 16.18 3.81 23.28
CA GLY A 765 15.68 5.19 23.36
C GLY A 765 15.63 5.84 21.97
N ILE A 766 14.92 6.95 21.78
CA ILE A 766 14.68 7.57 20.46
C ILE A 766 15.42 8.90 20.30
N LEU A 767 16.09 9.10 19.17
CA LEU A 767 16.73 10.38 18.79
C LEU A 767 15.95 11.05 17.64
N ARG A 768 15.88 12.38 17.61
CA ARG A 768 15.26 13.13 16.50
C ARG A 768 16.13 14.26 15.96
N TRP A 769 16.86 13.98 14.87
CA TRP A 769 17.82 14.94 14.30
C TRP A 769 17.34 15.73 13.07
N ARG A 770 17.11 15.08 11.92
CA ARG A 770 16.67 15.70 10.64
C ARG A 770 15.66 14.80 9.94
N TYR A 771 14.49 15.34 9.54
CA TYR A 771 13.31 14.71 8.91
C TYR A 771 12.89 13.28 9.38
N ASP A 772 13.65 12.65 10.29
CA ASP A 772 13.64 11.23 10.62
C ASP A 772 13.97 11.03 12.11
N CYS A 773 13.36 10.00 12.70
CA CYS A 773 13.48 9.65 14.11
C CYS A 773 14.08 8.25 14.22
N ARG A 774 15.12 8.03 15.02
CA ARG A 774 15.85 6.74 15.06
C ARG A 774 15.74 6.07 16.43
N PRO A 775 15.26 4.81 16.52
CA PRO A 775 15.43 4.02 17.74
C PRO A 775 16.90 3.58 17.86
N ARG A 776 17.48 3.71 19.05
CA ARG A 776 18.86 3.33 19.34
C ARG A 776 18.89 2.24 20.41
N GLU A 777 19.33 1.06 19.98
CA GLU A 777 19.49 -0.17 20.79
C GLU A 777 20.84 -0.17 21.52
N TRP A 778 21.06 -1.13 22.41
CA TRP A 778 22.39 -1.38 22.98
C TRP A 778 23.41 -1.66 21.85
N TRP A 779 24.63 -1.12 21.97
CA TRP A 779 25.83 -1.33 21.13
C TRP A 779 25.98 -0.50 19.83
N ALA A 780 25.25 0.60 19.66
CA ALA A 780 25.17 1.35 18.38
C ALA A 780 25.92 2.70 18.31
N ALA A 781 26.86 2.98 19.22
CA ALA A 781 27.35 4.34 19.43
C ALA A 781 28.46 4.81 18.46
N GLY A 782 28.28 5.98 17.85
CA GLY A 782 29.26 6.67 16.99
C GLY A 782 29.43 8.15 17.35
N ALA A 783 30.45 8.80 16.77
CA ALA A 783 30.81 10.19 17.11
C ALA A 783 29.74 11.26 16.78
N GLY A 784 28.73 10.92 15.96
CA GLY A 784 27.63 11.81 15.57
C GLY A 784 26.52 11.97 16.61
N ASP A 785 26.44 11.10 17.61
CA ASP A 785 25.24 10.93 18.44
C ASP A 785 25.04 12.04 19.49
N ILE A 786 26.11 12.69 19.96
CA ILE A 786 25.99 13.79 20.95
C ILE A 786 25.32 15.03 20.38
N ALA A 787 25.62 15.38 19.13
CA ALA A 787 25.04 16.57 18.49
C ALA A 787 23.51 16.44 18.42
N PHE A 788 23.00 15.21 18.31
CA PHE A 788 21.59 14.91 18.22
C PHE A 788 20.91 15.02 19.59
N ALA A 789 21.50 14.46 20.65
CA ALA A 789 20.95 14.58 22.01
C ALA A 789 20.89 16.05 22.48
N VAL A 790 21.85 16.88 22.09
CA VAL A 790 21.82 18.33 22.36
C VAL A 790 20.67 19.03 21.63
N ILE A 791 20.39 18.65 20.39
CA ILE A 791 19.26 19.19 19.62
C ILE A 791 17.92 18.79 20.26
N ASP A 792 17.76 17.52 20.64
CA ASP A 792 16.56 17.04 21.33
C ASP A 792 16.33 17.81 22.65
N LEU A 793 17.38 18.03 23.43
CA LEU A 793 17.31 18.81 24.68
C LEU A 793 16.88 20.26 24.42
N ASN A 794 17.47 20.93 23.43
CA ASN A 794 17.13 22.31 23.08
C ASN A 794 15.69 22.43 22.58
N ALA A 795 15.27 21.51 21.70
CA ALA A 795 13.90 21.49 21.19
C ALA A 795 12.88 21.24 22.29
N LEU A 796 13.12 20.27 23.18
CA LEU A 796 12.24 19.98 24.32
C LEU A 796 12.18 21.15 25.32
N THR A 797 13.28 21.87 25.50
CA THR A 797 13.30 23.10 26.32
C THR A 797 12.41 24.17 25.69
N ALA A 798 12.55 24.42 24.38
CA ALA A 798 11.70 25.38 23.67
C ALA A 798 10.22 24.96 23.67
N ILE A 799 9.93 23.67 23.48
CA ILE A 799 8.57 23.13 23.58
C ILE A 799 7.99 23.39 24.97
N ASP A 800 8.69 23.00 26.05
CA ASP A 800 8.21 23.19 27.42
C ASP A 800 7.98 24.67 27.76
N GLU A 801 8.86 25.56 27.33
CA GLU A 801 8.72 27.01 27.50
C GLU A 801 7.47 27.57 26.79
N VAL A 802 7.31 27.25 25.50
CA VAL A 802 6.17 27.71 24.69
C VAL A 802 4.86 27.16 25.24
N ARG A 803 4.79 25.85 25.52
CA ARG A 803 3.58 25.20 26.05
C ARG A 803 3.22 25.71 27.44
N THR A 804 4.21 26.04 28.28
CA THR A 804 3.97 26.69 29.58
C THR A 804 3.44 28.11 29.41
N SER A 805 3.94 28.88 28.43
CA SER A 805 3.42 30.20 28.12
C SER A 805 1.97 30.15 27.61
N ASP A 806 1.67 29.16 26.77
CA ASP A 806 0.33 28.95 26.19
C ASP A 806 -0.77 28.75 27.24
N LEU A 807 -0.44 28.20 28.42
CA LEU A 807 -1.40 28.03 29.52
C LEU A 807 -2.00 29.36 29.98
N LYS A 808 -1.20 30.43 30.00
CA LYS A 808 -1.69 31.78 30.32
C LYS A 808 -2.72 32.24 29.30
N GLN A 809 -2.41 32.03 28.02
CA GLN A 809 -3.32 32.36 26.92
C GLN A 809 -4.61 31.54 26.99
N SER A 810 -4.52 30.26 27.36
CA SER A 810 -5.68 29.38 27.55
C SER A 810 -6.56 29.85 28.71
N LEU A 811 -5.96 30.23 29.83
CA LEU A 811 -6.69 30.83 30.96
C LEU A 811 -7.36 32.15 30.57
N ASP A 812 -6.68 33.00 29.81
CA ASP A 812 -7.25 34.25 29.31
C ASP A 812 -8.39 34.01 28.32
N ASN A 813 -8.27 33.01 27.44
CA ASN A 813 -9.34 32.60 26.52
C ASN A 813 -10.60 32.14 27.28
N LEU A 814 -10.42 31.41 28.38
CA LEU A 814 -11.52 31.00 29.24
C LEU A 814 -12.10 32.17 30.05
N ARG A 815 -11.30 33.15 30.47
CA ARG A 815 -11.76 34.34 31.23
C ARG A 815 -12.56 35.33 30.40
N GLN A 816 -12.36 35.35 29.08
CA GLN A 816 -13.11 36.24 28.20
C GLN A 816 -14.58 35.82 28.15
N PRO A 817 -15.54 36.71 28.50
CA PRO A 817 -16.96 36.41 28.36
C PRO A 817 -17.32 36.24 26.87
N LEU A 818 -18.40 35.50 26.59
CA LEU A 818 -18.93 35.44 25.23
C LEU A 818 -19.30 36.85 24.76
N ILE A 819 -18.73 37.29 23.64
CA ILE A 819 -19.22 38.50 22.97
C ILE A 819 -20.61 38.15 22.47
N VAL A 820 -21.64 38.62 23.17
CA VAL A 820 -23.01 38.61 22.66
C VAL A 820 -23.00 39.42 21.37
N GLN A 821 -23.00 38.75 20.22
CA GLN A 821 -23.42 39.39 18.98
C GLN A 821 -24.87 39.77 19.19
N ALA A 822 -25.10 41.02 19.56
CA ALA A 822 -26.42 41.61 19.59
C ALA A 822 -27.03 41.38 18.22
N SER A 823 -28.05 40.53 18.16
CA SER A 823 -28.92 40.36 17.02
C SER A 823 -29.46 41.74 16.64
N GLN A 824 -28.90 42.31 15.58
CA GLN A 824 -29.53 43.43 14.90
C GLN A 824 -30.86 42.91 14.35
N SER A 825 -31.91 43.22 15.08
CA SER A 825 -33.28 43.15 14.63
C SER A 825 -33.43 44.09 13.43
N HIS A 826 -33.31 43.55 12.22
CA HIS A 826 -33.85 44.23 11.05
C HIS A 826 -35.37 44.12 11.09
N SER A 827 -35.98 45.10 11.76
CA SER A 827 -37.34 45.52 11.45
C SER A 827 -37.31 46.36 10.16
N THR A 828 -37.77 45.78 9.06
CA THR A 828 -38.76 46.31 8.09
C THR A 828 -38.90 45.34 6.94
#